data_AF-A0A397IVN7-F1
#
_entry.id   AF-A0A397IVN7-F1
#
_cell.length_a   1.000
_cell.length_b   1.000
_cell.length_c   1.000
_cell.angle_alpha   90.00
_cell.angle_beta   90.00
_cell.angle_gamma   90.00
#
_symmetry.space_group_name_H-M   'P 1'
#
loop_
_entity.id
_entity.type
_entity.pdbx_description
1 polymer ?
#
loop_
_entity_poly.entity_id
_entity_poly.type
_entity_poly.pdbx_seq_one_letter_code
_entity_poly.pdbx_strand_id
1 'polypeptide(L)'
;MDTITLNCFVQRSDETFSIEIDRNKNINQLKEAIKEKKRAEFHSVDSEKFKIWKVQIRESSGGLDDLILHDGDQLREGTRKISSYFTDEPLCDHIHIIIKPPLPPFKFSLIRNMGLLSEGGIVEYLDEDCIHKATLREGCLYTKDGKYHSFAEFIRATRKLKPKEKVRPNDFHNLKINDMTYWEVREKLYKLYFDQDEEENEEIVDSTASEGKLEELPNTIETVPWNKDLENRLCQLYVRDDVVDIFWGRNILTGEKTWSVYVVTRNLSRREYAEEVTEGQVIHFIPEEKGFLNAEIPPQSAHDPLPTQNKVPQDLQKAFDEALNNELGPSFREANYNLVGMSTGYKRTKGKFTKKPAIILYVRQKGILRRGCGGLFPREICGYPVDVIEACVATPYGFGARYCQSYKGGVELGSSIGLIEPHRTTGTLSAFVYDKNSKQIGILSCEHVCRFSGSRSGTGAIIHQPSHEDLDELKTSYIDMESRGGKFIEIAKNMYTVIDEDRKNSALAYYERGMRTNFPSKVLQKDFGIDAAFFITNKNRKLCSNKFSVSPECFEKEKLPENTCLNGFYKYEDFDNIDEIEVFKVGRKTGLSCGKLVPINSAICVDLRDLDFTNESIEFAKTQGEIPPHTTITDKEYFVGYMKAPLFQNRQKCYPTVWFDRQLIFLFRAGDFEPGDSGASVVNQKGKALGILHASWMTGNSRYAIASPYFAVFEALDVEPVEISSSAN
;
A
#
# COMPACT_ATOMS: atom_id res chain seq x y z
N MET A 1 34.11 -21.29 25.06
CA MET A 1 33.37 -21.49 23.80
C MET A 1 32.27 -20.47 23.80
N ASP A 2 32.10 -19.74 22.71
CA ASP A 2 31.07 -18.71 22.58
C ASP A 2 29.78 -19.42 22.13
N THR A 3 28.89 -19.71 23.08
CA THR A 3 27.65 -20.46 22.82
C THR A 3 26.46 -19.53 22.64
N ILE A 4 25.46 -20.01 21.89
CA ILE A 4 24.18 -19.33 21.69
C ILE A 4 23.06 -20.31 21.95
N THR A 5 22.03 -19.83 22.66
CA THR A 5 20.80 -20.58 22.92
C THR A 5 19.73 -20.12 21.94
N LEU A 6 19.19 -21.06 21.17
CA LEU A 6 18.20 -20.79 20.13
C LEU A 6 16.92 -21.56 20.44
N ASN A 7 15.80 -20.86 20.54
CA ASN A 7 14.48 -21.46 20.66
C ASN A 7 13.98 -21.79 19.25
N CYS A 8 13.62 -23.04 19.05
CA CYS A 8 13.25 -23.60 17.77
C CYS A 8 11.78 -24.03 17.82
N PHE A 9 11.10 -23.89 16.69
CA PHE A 9 9.74 -24.35 16.49
C PHE A 9 9.69 -25.19 15.21
N VAL A 10 9.06 -26.37 15.27
CA VAL A 10 8.79 -27.16 14.07
C VAL A 10 7.42 -26.76 13.55
N GLN A 11 7.33 -26.40 12.27
CA GLN A 11 6.07 -26.01 11.66
C GLN A 11 5.05 -27.17 11.75
N ARG A 12 3.87 -26.90 12.34
CA ARG A 12 2.80 -27.88 12.65
C ARG A 12 3.11 -28.83 13.82
N SER A 13 4.00 -28.42 14.72
CA SER A 13 4.17 -29.03 16.05
C SER A 13 3.59 -28.10 17.11
N ASP A 14 3.15 -28.67 18.24
CA ASP A 14 2.56 -27.89 19.33
C ASP A 14 3.60 -27.37 20.34
N GLU A 15 4.87 -27.73 20.21
CA GLU A 15 5.91 -27.42 21.20
C GLU A 15 7.15 -26.73 20.63
N THR A 16 7.63 -25.69 21.33
CA THR A 16 8.97 -25.12 21.09
C THR A 16 10.04 -25.91 21.85
N PHE A 17 11.29 -25.83 21.40
CA PHE A 17 12.41 -26.44 22.11
C PHE A 17 13.69 -25.63 21.93
N SER A 18 14.55 -25.62 22.96
CA SER A 18 15.81 -24.87 22.91
C SER A 18 17.00 -25.77 22.58
N ILE A 19 17.95 -25.22 21.81
CA ILE A 19 19.26 -25.82 21.54
C ILE A 19 20.37 -24.86 21.95
N GLU A 20 21.43 -25.38 22.55
CA GLU A 20 22.66 -24.64 22.83
C GLU A 20 23.74 -25.09 21.84
N ILE A 21 24.36 -24.15 21.14
CA ILE A 21 25.34 -24.45 20.09
C ILE A 21 26.45 -23.39 20.04
N ASP A 22 27.67 -23.79 19.69
CA ASP A 22 28.80 -22.85 19.51
C ASP A 22 28.55 -21.94 18.29
N ARG A 23 28.67 -20.62 18.48
CA ARG A 23 28.46 -19.59 17.46
C ARG A 23 29.37 -19.74 16.24
N ASN A 24 30.51 -20.43 16.37
CA ASN A 24 31.43 -20.72 15.27
C ASN A 24 31.04 -21.92 14.42
N LYS A 25 30.06 -22.73 14.84
CA LYS A 25 29.52 -23.82 14.02
C LYS A 25 28.74 -23.25 12.83
N ASN A 26 28.63 -24.06 11.78
CA ASN A 26 27.92 -23.69 10.57
C ASN A 26 26.45 -24.16 10.58
N ILE A 27 25.67 -23.70 9.60
CA ILE A 27 24.24 -24.03 9.49
C ILE A 27 23.99 -25.54 9.31
N ASN A 28 24.88 -26.29 8.66
CA ASN A 28 24.71 -27.75 8.57
C ASN A 28 24.84 -28.41 9.95
N GLN A 29 25.83 -27.99 10.74
CA GLN A 29 26.00 -28.47 12.11
C GLN A 29 24.83 -28.05 13.02
N LEU A 30 24.18 -26.93 12.74
CA LEU A 30 22.93 -26.52 13.40
C LEU A 30 21.77 -27.47 13.06
N LYS A 31 21.62 -27.87 11.80
CA LYS A 31 20.61 -28.85 11.38
C LYS A 31 20.82 -30.22 12.01
N GLU A 32 22.08 -30.68 12.14
CA GLU A 32 22.41 -31.90 12.87
C GLU A 32 22.03 -31.81 14.35
N ALA A 33 22.33 -30.68 15.00
CA ALA A 33 21.98 -30.46 16.40
C ALA A 33 20.45 -30.47 16.62
N ILE A 34 19.69 -29.88 15.69
CA ILE A 34 18.22 -29.94 15.67
C ILE A 34 17.74 -31.39 15.55
N LYS A 35 18.31 -32.15 14.61
CA LYS A 35 17.95 -33.56 14.39
C LYS A 35 18.22 -34.43 15.62
N GLU A 36 19.37 -34.27 16.27
CA GLU A 36 19.70 -35.05 17.46
C GLU A 36 18.79 -34.68 18.64
N LYS A 37 18.41 -33.39 18.76
CA LYS A 37 17.50 -32.92 19.81
C LYS A 37 16.07 -33.44 19.64
N LYS A 38 15.57 -33.54 18.40
CA LYS A 38 14.25 -34.09 18.03
C LYS A 38 14.40 -35.43 17.29
N ARG A 39 15.22 -36.33 17.84
CA ARG A 39 15.60 -37.59 17.19
C ARG A 39 14.44 -38.54 16.90
N ALA A 40 13.41 -38.56 17.75
CA ALA A 40 12.20 -39.35 17.54
C ALA A 40 11.42 -38.88 16.30
N GLU A 41 11.19 -37.57 16.20
CA GLU A 41 10.44 -36.92 15.12
C GLU A 41 11.19 -36.94 13.77
N PHE A 42 12.52 -36.87 13.79
CA PHE A 42 13.34 -36.75 12.58
C PHE A 42 14.23 -37.96 12.27
N HIS A 43 14.02 -39.12 12.90
CA HIS A 43 14.91 -40.30 12.75
C HIS A 43 15.13 -40.73 11.29
N SER A 44 14.07 -40.65 10.48
CA SER A 44 14.04 -41.09 9.08
C SER A 44 14.38 -39.98 8.06
N VAL A 45 14.53 -38.74 8.51
CA VAL A 45 14.74 -37.57 7.65
C VAL A 45 16.21 -37.16 7.64
N ASP A 46 16.77 -36.97 6.45
CA ASP A 46 18.09 -36.39 6.30
C ASP A 46 18.05 -34.91 6.70
N SER A 47 18.89 -34.52 7.66
CA SER A 47 18.99 -33.18 8.22
C SER A 47 19.32 -32.14 7.15
N GLU A 48 20.02 -32.51 6.09
CA GLU A 48 20.28 -31.60 4.96
C GLU A 48 19.00 -31.13 4.27
N LYS A 49 17.92 -31.94 4.33
CA LYS A 49 16.63 -31.66 3.70
C LYS A 49 15.73 -30.73 4.52
N PHE A 50 16.09 -30.42 5.76
CA PHE A 50 15.38 -29.42 6.55
C PHE A 50 15.51 -28.05 5.89
N LYS A 51 14.39 -27.34 5.80
CA LYS A 51 14.42 -25.90 5.59
C LYS A 51 14.27 -25.24 6.95
N ILE A 52 15.14 -24.29 7.27
CA ILE A 52 15.09 -23.55 8.53
C ILE A 52 15.17 -22.04 8.25
N TRP A 53 14.45 -21.24 9.03
CA TRP A 53 14.36 -19.78 8.91
C TRP A 53 14.74 -19.11 10.21
N LYS A 54 15.44 -17.97 10.14
CA LYS A 54 15.66 -17.10 11.29
C LYS A 54 14.42 -16.24 11.49
N VAL A 55 13.88 -16.22 12.70
CA VAL A 55 12.72 -15.41 13.09
C VAL A 55 12.94 -14.80 14.47
N GLN A 56 12.01 -13.94 14.90
CA GLN A 56 12.00 -13.37 16.25
C GLN A 56 10.55 -13.16 16.70
N ILE A 57 9.90 -14.23 17.16
CA ILE A 57 8.45 -14.28 17.41
C ILE A 57 8.22 -14.64 18.88
N ARG A 58 7.38 -13.89 19.60
CA ARG A 58 7.06 -14.22 21.00
C ARG A 58 6.34 -15.55 21.11
N GLU A 59 6.73 -16.40 22.04
CA GLU A 59 6.13 -17.72 22.24
C GLU A 59 4.62 -17.68 22.57
N SER A 60 4.13 -16.58 23.16
CA SER A 60 2.71 -16.39 23.49
C SER A 60 1.81 -15.95 22.32
N SER A 61 2.33 -15.82 21.10
CA SER A 61 1.51 -15.49 19.92
C SER A 61 0.85 -16.77 19.38
N GLY A 62 -0.45 -16.93 19.58
CA GLY A 62 -1.20 -18.02 18.93
C GLY A 62 -1.11 -17.94 17.40
N GLY A 63 -1.10 -19.10 16.73
CA GLY A 63 -1.13 -19.19 15.26
C GLY A 63 0.22 -19.37 14.56
N LEU A 64 1.17 -20.10 15.16
CA LEU A 64 2.50 -20.35 14.58
C LEU A 64 2.46 -21.18 13.27
N ASP A 65 1.38 -21.92 13.01
CA ASP A 65 1.24 -22.75 11.81
C ASP A 65 0.95 -21.95 10.52
N ASP A 66 0.38 -20.76 10.67
CA ASP A 66 0.02 -19.84 9.57
C ASP A 66 1.13 -18.82 9.26
N LEU A 67 2.32 -18.98 9.87
CA LEU A 67 3.46 -18.10 9.62
C LEU A 67 3.96 -18.22 8.18
N ILE A 68 3.91 -17.10 7.46
CA ILE A 68 4.50 -16.98 6.12
C ILE A 68 5.99 -16.68 6.27
N LEU A 69 6.81 -17.71 6.03
CA LEU A 69 8.26 -17.63 6.12
C LEU A 69 8.84 -17.05 4.81
N HIS A 70 9.52 -15.91 4.90
CA HIS A 70 10.16 -15.30 3.73
C HIS A 70 11.40 -16.07 3.31
N ASP A 71 11.58 -16.22 2.00
CA ASP A 71 12.75 -16.90 1.42
C ASP A 71 14.09 -16.21 1.74
N GLY A 72 14.06 -14.89 2.03
CA GLY A 72 15.22 -14.10 2.43
C GLY A 72 15.71 -14.40 3.86
N ASP A 73 14.82 -14.86 4.73
CA ASP A 73 15.13 -15.20 6.13
C ASP A 73 15.54 -16.67 6.28
N GLN A 74 15.52 -17.43 5.19
CA GLN A 74 15.92 -18.83 5.17
C GLN A 74 17.44 -18.96 5.32
N LEU A 75 17.88 -19.82 6.25
CA LEU A 75 19.31 -20.10 6.45
C LEU A 75 19.78 -21.11 5.38
N ARG A 76 20.11 -20.60 4.18
CA ARG A 76 20.43 -21.40 2.98
C ARG A 76 21.90 -21.83 2.88
N GLU A 77 22.84 -21.01 3.32
CA GLU A 77 24.28 -21.27 3.17
C GLU A 77 24.80 -22.22 4.26
N GLY A 78 24.80 -23.53 3.98
CA GLY A 78 25.19 -24.58 4.94
C GLY A 78 26.56 -24.42 5.59
N THR A 79 27.50 -23.73 4.93
CA THR A 79 28.89 -23.50 5.40
C THR A 79 29.06 -22.20 6.19
N ARG A 80 28.08 -21.29 6.15
CA ARG A 80 28.16 -20.01 6.84
C ARG A 80 27.98 -20.22 8.35
N LYS A 81 28.73 -19.47 9.16
CA LYS A 81 28.71 -19.56 10.63
C LYS A 81 27.42 -19.02 11.22
N ILE A 82 26.96 -19.60 12.32
CA ILE A 82 25.77 -19.14 13.06
C ILE A 82 25.93 -17.67 13.50
N SER A 83 27.14 -17.28 13.95
CA SER A 83 27.45 -15.89 14.36
C SER A 83 27.20 -14.82 13.29
N SER A 84 27.22 -15.19 12.01
CA SER A 84 26.95 -14.24 10.92
C SER A 84 25.47 -13.95 10.72
N TYR A 85 24.60 -14.85 11.20
CA TYR A 85 23.15 -14.67 11.16
C TYR A 85 22.62 -14.12 12.48
N PHE A 86 23.26 -14.45 13.60
CA PHE A 86 22.94 -13.95 14.94
C PHE A 86 24.07 -13.05 15.44
N THR A 87 24.13 -11.85 14.87
CA THR A 87 25.10 -10.80 15.24
C THR A 87 24.85 -10.25 16.63
N ASP A 88 23.57 -10.15 17.00
CA ASP A 88 23.11 -9.70 18.31
C ASP A 88 22.64 -10.89 19.16
N GLU A 89 22.48 -10.66 20.46
CA GLU A 89 21.98 -11.69 21.37
C GLU A 89 20.47 -11.93 21.13
N PRO A 90 20.03 -13.19 20.91
CA PRO A 90 18.61 -13.49 20.70
C PRO A 90 17.76 -13.07 21.91
N LEU A 91 16.57 -12.52 21.65
CA LEU A 91 15.67 -12.09 22.72
C LEU A 91 15.17 -13.28 23.54
N CYS A 92 15.17 -13.17 24.87
CA CYS A 92 14.51 -14.13 25.73
C CYS A 92 13.02 -14.25 25.38
N ASP A 93 12.44 -15.44 25.57
CA ASP A 93 11.01 -15.74 25.36
C ASP A 93 10.50 -15.56 23.90
N HIS A 94 11.42 -15.60 22.93
CA HIS A 94 11.10 -15.60 21.50
C HIS A 94 11.57 -16.90 20.83
N ILE A 95 10.83 -17.33 19.81
CA ILE A 95 11.24 -18.32 18.82
C ILE A 95 12.25 -17.65 17.89
N HIS A 96 13.39 -18.31 17.72
CA HIS A 96 14.54 -17.85 16.93
C HIS A 96 14.66 -18.57 15.59
N ILE A 97 14.19 -19.83 15.53
CA ILE A 97 14.27 -20.67 14.34
C ILE A 97 12.95 -21.38 14.10
N ILE A 98 12.45 -21.32 12.86
CA ILE A 98 11.36 -22.20 12.40
C ILE A 98 11.92 -23.28 11.49
N ILE A 99 11.51 -24.52 11.70
CA ILE A 99 11.95 -25.72 10.98
C ILE A 99 10.78 -26.29 10.17
N LYS A 100 11.00 -26.53 8.88
CA LYS A 100 10.04 -27.20 8.00
C LYS A 100 10.65 -28.50 7.43
N PRO A 101 10.07 -29.67 7.73
CA PRO A 101 10.51 -30.93 7.15
C PRO A 101 10.07 -31.07 5.67
N PRO A 102 10.71 -31.96 4.89
CA PRO A 102 10.34 -32.20 3.50
C PRO A 102 9.01 -32.95 3.38
N LEU A 103 8.20 -32.62 2.36
CA LEU A 103 6.93 -33.31 2.10
C LEU A 103 7.15 -34.80 1.70
N PRO A 104 6.33 -35.75 2.17
CA PRO A 104 6.43 -37.16 1.79
C PRO A 104 6.10 -37.38 0.30
N PRO A 105 6.73 -38.35 -0.38
CA PRO A 105 6.47 -38.62 -1.78
C PRO A 105 5.11 -39.30 -2.01
N PHE A 106 4.23 -38.71 -2.84
CA PHE A 106 2.92 -39.29 -3.17
C PHE A 106 3.04 -40.49 -4.12
N LYS A 107 3.29 -41.68 -3.55
CA LYS A 107 3.47 -42.94 -4.28
C LYS A 107 2.37 -43.95 -3.94
N PHE A 108 1.92 -44.70 -4.93
CA PHE A 108 0.93 -45.78 -4.77
C PHE A 108 1.29 -46.77 -3.66
N SER A 109 2.55 -47.20 -3.59
CA SER A 109 3.02 -48.09 -2.52
C SER A 109 2.97 -47.44 -1.14
N LEU A 110 3.31 -46.15 -1.03
CA LEU A 110 3.31 -45.45 0.26
C LEU A 110 1.87 -45.23 0.77
N ILE A 111 0.95 -44.82 -0.10
CA ILE A 111 -0.47 -44.64 0.26
C ILE A 111 -1.09 -45.96 0.73
N ARG A 112 -0.72 -47.09 0.10
CA ARG A 112 -1.14 -48.42 0.55
C ARG A 112 -0.54 -48.80 1.90
N ASN A 113 0.77 -48.61 2.07
CA ASN A 113 1.46 -48.94 3.32
C ASN A 113 0.94 -48.12 4.50
N MET A 114 0.54 -46.86 4.27
CA MET A 114 -0.06 -45.98 5.28
C MET A 114 -1.58 -46.22 5.47
N GLY A 115 -2.16 -47.25 4.87
CA GLY A 115 -3.58 -47.61 5.06
C GLY A 115 -4.59 -46.66 4.39
N LEU A 116 -4.14 -45.64 3.66
CA LEU A 116 -5.01 -44.66 2.99
C LEU A 116 -5.74 -45.24 1.76
N LEU A 117 -5.28 -46.40 1.26
CA LEU A 117 -5.93 -47.17 0.21
C LEU A 117 -5.81 -48.68 0.51
N SER A 118 -6.92 -49.28 0.92
CA SER A 118 -7.05 -50.71 1.25
C SER A 118 -7.80 -51.51 0.17
N GLU A 119 -7.76 -52.84 0.25
CA GLU A 119 -8.52 -53.73 -0.64
C GLU A 119 -10.01 -53.36 -0.71
N GLY A 120 -10.57 -53.34 -1.91
CA GLY A 120 -11.92 -52.84 -2.19
C GLY A 120 -12.03 -51.31 -2.31
N GLY A 121 -10.97 -50.57 -1.97
CA GLY A 121 -10.92 -49.11 -2.08
C GLY A 121 -10.98 -48.61 -3.51
N ILE A 122 -11.44 -47.38 -3.67
CA ILE A 122 -11.76 -46.78 -4.97
C ILE A 122 -10.75 -45.69 -5.29
N VAL A 123 -10.29 -45.66 -6.54
CA VAL A 123 -9.48 -44.59 -7.10
C VAL A 123 -10.19 -44.01 -8.32
N GLU A 124 -10.45 -42.72 -8.31
CA GLU A 124 -11.09 -42.02 -9.42
C GLU A 124 -10.12 -41.03 -10.04
N TYR A 125 -10.22 -40.86 -11.36
CA TYR A 125 -9.47 -39.87 -12.11
C TYR A 125 -10.45 -39.02 -12.93
N LEU A 126 -10.40 -37.71 -12.71
CA LEU A 126 -11.20 -36.73 -13.43
C LEU A 126 -10.49 -36.27 -14.71
N ASP A 127 -11.03 -36.67 -15.85
CA ASP A 127 -10.65 -36.15 -17.17
C ASP A 127 -11.73 -35.18 -17.67
N GLU A 128 -11.41 -34.28 -18.62
CA GLU A 128 -12.18 -33.07 -18.97
C GLU A 128 -13.71 -33.28 -19.07
N ASP A 129 -14.16 -34.45 -19.53
CA ASP A 129 -15.59 -34.80 -19.63
C ASP A 129 -15.98 -36.15 -19.01
N CYS A 130 -15.08 -36.86 -18.31
CA CYS A 130 -15.30 -38.25 -17.85
C CYS A 130 -14.65 -38.56 -16.49
N ILE A 131 -15.35 -39.36 -15.67
CA ILE A 131 -14.79 -39.92 -14.43
C ILE A 131 -14.36 -41.36 -14.68
N HIS A 132 -13.06 -41.63 -14.60
CA HIS A 132 -12.52 -42.98 -14.69
C HIS A 132 -12.38 -43.57 -13.30
N LYS A 133 -13.04 -44.70 -13.03
CA LYS A 133 -13.05 -45.36 -11.71
C LYS A 133 -12.30 -46.68 -11.76
N ALA A 134 -11.37 -46.86 -10.83
CA ALA A 134 -10.65 -48.11 -10.58
C ALA A 134 -10.91 -48.59 -9.15
N THR A 135 -10.88 -49.90 -8.95
CA THR A 135 -10.99 -50.53 -7.62
C THR A 135 -9.70 -51.28 -7.31
N LEU A 136 -9.18 -51.13 -6.10
CA LEU A 136 -8.04 -51.91 -5.62
C LEU A 136 -8.49 -53.35 -5.36
N ARG A 137 -7.90 -54.30 -6.08
CA ARG A 137 -8.06 -55.74 -5.89
C ARG A 137 -6.71 -56.42 -6.00
N GLU A 138 -6.38 -57.36 -5.13
CA GLU A 138 -5.12 -58.14 -5.21
C GLU A 138 -3.87 -57.24 -5.36
N GLY A 139 -3.87 -56.09 -4.65
CA GLY A 139 -2.78 -55.12 -4.67
C GLY A 139 -2.61 -54.28 -5.93
N CYS A 140 -3.52 -54.38 -6.90
CA CYS A 140 -3.50 -53.61 -8.15
C CYS A 140 -4.82 -52.86 -8.41
N LEU A 141 -4.77 -51.78 -9.18
CA LEU A 141 -5.96 -51.05 -9.59
C LEU A 141 -6.59 -51.71 -10.81
N TYR A 142 -7.87 -52.04 -10.72
CA TYR A 142 -8.63 -52.65 -11.82
C TYR A 142 -9.73 -51.70 -12.32
N THR A 143 -9.83 -51.56 -13.63
CA THR A 143 -10.97 -50.95 -14.33
C THR A 143 -11.69 -52.00 -15.17
N LYS A 144 -12.72 -51.61 -15.92
CA LYS A 144 -13.33 -52.48 -16.95
C LYS A 144 -12.35 -52.81 -18.08
N ASP A 145 -11.33 -51.98 -18.28
CA ASP A 145 -10.48 -51.96 -19.46
C ASP A 145 -9.02 -52.38 -19.19
N GLY A 146 -8.63 -52.61 -17.92
CA GLY A 146 -7.25 -53.01 -17.62
C GLY A 146 -6.89 -53.11 -16.14
N LYS A 147 -5.64 -53.57 -15.91
CA LYS A 147 -4.98 -53.71 -14.61
C LYS A 147 -3.76 -52.78 -14.53
N TYR A 148 -3.60 -52.06 -13.43
CA TYR A 148 -2.54 -51.06 -13.23
C TYR A 148 -1.83 -51.25 -11.88
N HIS A 149 -0.50 -51.15 -11.87
CA HIS A 149 0.35 -51.36 -10.70
C HIS A 149 0.78 -50.04 -10.03
N SER A 150 0.42 -48.89 -10.61
CA SER A 150 0.67 -47.57 -10.04
C SER A 150 -0.35 -46.54 -10.50
N PHE A 151 -0.46 -45.42 -9.77
CA PHE A 151 -1.26 -44.27 -10.21
C PHE A 151 -0.81 -43.72 -11.56
N ALA A 152 0.50 -43.72 -11.85
CA ALA A 152 1.02 -43.23 -13.11
C ALA A 152 0.59 -44.12 -14.31
N GLU A 153 0.54 -45.44 -14.12
CA GLU A 153 0.01 -46.37 -15.13
C GLU A 153 -1.48 -46.14 -15.37
N PHE A 154 -2.25 -45.98 -14.30
CA PHE A 154 -3.68 -45.69 -14.38
C PHE A 154 -3.95 -44.36 -15.11
N ILE A 155 -3.28 -43.26 -14.72
CA ILE A 155 -3.41 -41.94 -15.37
C ILE A 155 -3.00 -42.00 -16.84
N ARG A 156 -1.90 -42.71 -17.17
CA ARG A 156 -1.44 -42.84 -18.55
C ARG A 156 -2.50 -43.51 -19.43
N ALA A 157 -3.15 -44.55 -18.90
CA ALA A 157 -4.18 -45.28 -19.61
C ALA A 157 -5.47 -44.46 -19.77
N THR A 158 -5.91 -43.74 -18.74
CA THR A 158 -7.11 -42.89 -18.80
C THR A 158 -6.94 -41.74 -19.79
N ARG A 159 -5.81 -41.04 -19.74
CA ARG A 159 -5.49 -39.92 -20.66
C ARG A 159 -5.04 -40.34 -22.06
N LYS A 160 -4.92 -41.64 -22.35
CA LYS A 160 -4.42 -42.19 -23.63
C LYS A 160 -3.09 -41.58 -24.08
N LEU A 161 -2.15 -41.37 -23.15
CA LEU A 161 -0.87 -40.71 -23.47
C LEU A 161 -0.01 -41.58 -24.39
N LYS A 162 0.79 -40.94 -25.24
CA LYS A 162 1.71 -41.64 -26.15
C LYS A 162 2.80 -42.39 -25.37
N PRO A 163 3.37 -43.49 -25.90
CA PRO A 163 4.35 -44.33 -25.18
C PRO A 163 5.60 -43.60 -24.62
N LYS A 164 5.98 -42.44 -25.18
CA LYS A 164 7.13 -41.63 -24.74
C LYS A 164 6.76 -40.44 -23.85
N GLU A 165 5.47 -40.20 -23.64
CA GLU A 165 4.98 -39.07 -22.85
C GLU A 165 4.96 -39.41 -21.35
N LYS A 166 5.53 -38.53 -20.54
CA LYS A 166 5.61 -38.71 -19.07
C LYS A 166 4.40 -38.07 -18.41
N VAL A 167 3.85 -38.77 -17.41
CA VAL A 167 2.83 -38.21 -16.51
C VAL A 167 3.46 -37.06 -15.72
N ARG A 168 2.85 -35.88 -15.78
CA ARG A 168 3.32 -34.66 -15.11
C ARG A 168 2.83 -34.66 -13.66
N PRO A 169 3.52 -33.97 -12.73
CA PRO A 169 3.07 -33.84 -11.35
C PRO A 169 1.62 -33.34 -11.19
N ASN A 170 1.20 -32.36 -11.99
CA ASN A 170 -0.16 -31.82 -11.96
C ASN A 170 -1.22 -32.84 -12.38
N ASP A 171 -0.86 -33.87 -13.15
CA ASP A 171 -1.83 -34.89 -13.57
C ASP A 171 -2.29 -35.72 -12.35
N PHE A 172 -1.54 -35.76 -11.24
CA PHE A 172 -1.98 -36.45 -10.02
C PHE A 172 -3.04 -35.66 -9.23
N HIS A 173 -3.21 -34.35 -9.49
CA HIS A 173 -4.17 -33.52 -8.76
C HIS A 173 -5.63 -33.92 -9.03
N ASN A 174 -5.88 -34.57 -10.16
CA ASN A 174 -7.20 -35.05 -10.56
C ASN A 174 -7.55 -36.43 -9.99
N LEU A 175 -6.68 -37.01 -9.16
CA LEU A 175 -6.99 -38.25 -8.46
C LEU A 175 -7.87 -38.01 -7.23
N LYS A 176 -8.85 -38.88 -7.04
CA LYS A 176 -9.53 -39.09 -5.76
C LYS A 176 -9.32 -40.51 -5.27
N ILE A 177 -9.14 -40.69 -3.97
CA ILE A 177 -8.93 -41.99 -3.32
C ILE A 177 -9.95 -42.11 -2.19
N ASN A 178 -10.88 -43.06 -2.29
CA ASN A 178 -11.99 -43.22 -1.35
C ASN A 178 -12.72 -41.89 -1.08
N ASP A 179 -13.11 -41.21 -2.16
CA ASP A 179 -13.75 -39.89 -2.19
C ASP A 179 -12.91 -38.70 -1.67
N MET A 180 -11.72 -38.96 -1.11
CA MET A 180 -10.78 -37.91 -0.71
C MET A 180 -10.03 -37.38 -1.93
N THR A 181 -9.96 -36.06 -2.07
CA THR A 181 -9.15 -35.36 -3.07
C THR A 181 -7.66 -35.62 -2.89
N TYR A 182 -6.88 -35.40 -3.94
CA TYR A 182 -5.41 -35.44 -3.88
C TYR A 182 -4.85 -34.66 -2.68
N TRP A 183 -5.37 -33.47 -2.39
CA TRP A 183 -4.89 -32.63 -1.28
C TRP A 183 -5.24 -33.20 0.09
N GLU A 184 -6.46 -33.72 0.28
CA GLU A 184 -6.86 -34.36 1.54
C GLU A 184 -6.03 -35.62 1.83
N VAL A 185 -5.75 -36.42 0.78
CA VAL A 185 -4.86 -37.58 0.92
C VAL A 185 -3.43 -37.14 1.23
N ARG A 186 -2.96 -36.02 0.67
CA ARG A 186 -1.63 -35.46 0.97
C ARG A 186 -1.52 -35.00 2.41
N GLU A 187 -2.53 -34.33 2.95
CA GLU A 187 -2.55 -33.90 4.36
C GLU A 187 -2.60 -35.11 5.31
N LYS A 188 -3.44 -36.11 5.05
CA LYS A 188 -3.46 -37.34 5.85
C LYS A 188 -2.16 -38.13 5.75
N LEU A 189 -1.57 -38.18 4.56
CA LEU A 189 -0.26 -38.80 4.36
C LEU A 189 0.82 -38.08 5.14
N TYR A 190 0.79 -36.74 5.21
CA TYR A 190 1.74 -35.97 6.01
C TYR A 190 1.60 -36.29 7.50
N LYS A 191 0.38 -36.25 8.04
CA LYS A 191 0.11 -36.61 9.45
C LYS A 191 0.61 -38.02 9.77
N LEU A 192 0.20 -39.02 9.00
CA LEU A 192 0.62 -40.41 9.25
C LEU A 192 2.12 -40.68 9.04
N TYR A 193 2.80 -39.82 8.28
CA TYR A 193 4.24 -39.95 8.01
C TYR A 193 5.11 -39.30 9.09
N PHE A 194 4.56 -38.36 9.87
CA PHE A 194 5.29 -37.60 10.90
C PHE A 194 4.74 -37.79 12.33
N ASP A 195 3.44 -38.06 12.50
CA ASP A 195 2.77 -38.38 13.78
C ASP A 195 2.66 -39.90 13.99
N GLN A 196 3.80 -40.59 14.08
CA GLN A 196 3.83 -41.91 14.70
C GLN A 196 4.30 -41.73 16.13
N ASP A 197 3.38 -41.35 17.03
CA ASP A 197 3.37 -41.65 18.48
C ASP A 197 2.53 -40.62 19.24
N GLU A 198 1.20 -40.72 19.19
CA GLU A 198 0.30 -40.28 20.27
C GLU A 198 -0.98 -41.14 20.27
N GLU A 199 -0.86 -42.36 20.76
CA GLU A 199 -1.99 -43.01 21.45
C GLU A 199 -1.63 -43.05 22.95
N GLU A 200 -2.63 -42.78 23.78
CA GLU A 200 -2.64 -42.72 25.25
C GLU A 200 -2.33 -41.35 25.89
N ASN A 201 -3.38 -40.55 26.13
CA ASN A 201 -4.01 -40.48 27.47
C ASN A 201 -5.19 -39.50 27.49
N GLU A 202 -6.41 -40.05 27.61
CA GLU A 202 -7.57 -39.34 28.13
C GLU A 202 -7.37 -39.09 29.63
N GLU A 203 -7.56 -37.85 30.12
CA GLU A 203 -8.21 -37.68 31.42
C GLU A 203 -8.88 -36.31 31.59
N ILE A 204 -10.05 -36.38 32.20
CA ILE A 204 -11.09 -35.37 32.41
C ILE A 204 -10.71 -34.44 33.56
N VAL A 205 -10.84 -33.11 33.41
CA VAL A 205 -11.14 -32.22 34.56
C VAL A 205 -12.09 -31.09 34.15
N ASP A 206 -13.25 -31.08 34.80
CA ASP A 206 -14.26 -30.05 34.86
C ASP A 206 -13.82 -28.91 35.81
N SER A 207 -13.99 -27.65 35.42
CA SER A 207 -14.47 -26.62 36.36
C SER A 207 -14.92 -25.33 35.65
N THR A 208 -16.13 -24.96 36.03
CA THR A 208 -16.91 -23.78 35.65
C THR A 208 -16.30 -22.45 36.14
N ALA A 209 -16.27 -21.44 35.27
CA ALA A 209 -16.48 -20.04 35.67
C ALA A 209 -17.02 -19.23 34.47
N SER A 210 -18.24 -18.72 34.62
CA SER A 210 -18.98 -17.96 33.62
C SER A 210 -18.55 -16.49 33.59
N GLU A 211 -18.06 -15.99 32.47
CA GLU A 211 -18.15 -14.57 32.11
C GLU A 211 -18.43 -14.40 30.61
N GLY A 212 -19.55 -13.75 30.31
CA GLY A 212 -19.86 -13.03 29.06
C GLY A 212 -19.59 -13.71 27.71
N LYS A 213 -20.55 -14.51 27.22
CA LYS A 213 -20.64 -14.93 25.80
C LYS A 213 -20.55 -13.72 24.86
N LEU A 214 -19.46 -13.61 24.11
CA LEU A 214 -19.49 -13.10 22.74
C LEU A 214 -20.10 -14.21 21.90
N GLU A 215 -21.20 -13.92 21.19
CA GLU A 215 -21.75 -14.83 20.19
C GLU A 215 -20.68 -15.16 19.15
N GLU A 216 -20.23 -16.41 19.11
CA GLU A 216 -19.52 -16.95 17.95
C GLU A 216 -20.44 -16.79 16.73
N LEU A 217 -20.01 -15.97 15.77
CA LEU A 217 -20.65 -15.88 14.47
C LEU A 217 -20.60 -17.26 13.79
N PRO A 218 -21.72 -17.78 13.27
CA PRO A 218 -21.71 -19.06 12.59
C PRO A 218 -20.80 -19.00 11.35
N ASN A 219 -19.87 -19.95 11.26
CA ASN A 219 -18.99 -20.21 10.10
C ASN A 219 -19.75 -20.74 8.86
N THR A 220 -21.07 -20.56 8.79
CA THR A 220 -21.84 -20.80 7.57
C THR A 220 -21.47 -19.74 6.55
N ILE A 221 -20.61 -20.12 5.62
CA ILE A 221 -20.37 -19.37 4.38
C ILE A 221 -21.72 -19.30 3.66
N GLU A 222 -22.45 -18.20 3.82
CA GLU A 222 -23.56 -17.90 2.91
C GLU A 222 -22.95 -17.84 1.49
N THR A 223 -23.35 -18.81 0.67
CA THR A 223 -23.02 -18.87 -0.75
C THR A 223 -23.68 -17.68 -1.41
N VAL A 224 -22.91 -16.64 -1.68
CA VAL A 224 -23.42 -15.52 -2.44
C VAL A 224 -23.60 -16.00 -3.88
N PRO A 225 -24.79 -15.83 -4.47
CA PRO A 225 -25.02 -16.21 -5.85
C PRO A 225 -24.01 -15.44 -6.71
N TRP A 226 -23.30 -16.15 -7.59
CA TRP A 226 -22.36 -15.58 -8.56
C TRP A 226 -22.82 -16.03 -9.94
N ASN A 227 -22.99 -15.09 -10.88
CA ASN A 227 -23.42 -15.42 -12.24
C ASN A 227 -22.75 -14.50 -13.26
N LYS A 228 -22.91 -14.88 -14.54
CA LYS A 228 -22.29 -14.21 -15.67
C LYS A 228 -22.74 -12.75 -15.82
N ASP A 229 -23.97 -12.42 -15.44
CA ASP A 229 -24.51 -11.06 -15.55
C ASP A 229 -23.89 -10.13 -14.50
N LEU A 230 -23.75 -10.60 -13.26
CA LEU A 230 -23.01 -9.92 -12.20
C LEU A 230 -21.55 -9.70 -12.59
N GLU A 231 -20.90 -10.72 -13.14
CA GLU A 231 -19.50 -10.64 -13.57
C GLU A 231 -19.30 -9.64 -14.73
N ASN A 232 -20.17 -9.68 -15.74
CA ASN A 232 -20.16 -8.70 -16.83
C ASN A 232 -20.36 -7.27 -16.30
N ARG A 233 -21.25 -7.09 -15.32
CA ARG A 233 -21.49 -5.78 -14.72
C ARG A 233 -20.28 -5.28 -13.93
N LEU A 234 -19.64 -6.15 -13.16
CA LEU A 234 -18.41 -5.84 -12.42
C LEU A 234 -17.25 -5.48 -13.37
N CYS A 235 -17.08 -6.18 -14.49
CA CYS A 235 -16.13 -5.81 -15.55
C CYS A 235 -16.33 -4.38 -16.04
N GLN A 236 -17.58 -4.00 -16.35
CA GLN A 236 -17.90 -2.66 -16.82
C GLN A 236 -17.61 -1.58 -15.77
N LEU A 237 -17.86 -1.88 -14.50
CA LEU A 237 -17.60 -0.94 -13.40
C LEU A 237 -16.11 -0.83 -13.08
N TYR A 238 -15.38 -1.92 -13.19
CA TYR A 238 -13.96 -1.96 -12.91
C TYR A 238 -13.15 -1.04 -13.84
N VAL A 239 -13.49 -0.98 -15.12
CA VAL A 239 -12.78 -0.14 -16.12
C VAL A 239 -13.13 1.36 -16.05
N ARG A 240 -14.09 1.75 -15.21
CA ARG A 240 -14.52 3.15 -15.10
C ARG A 240 -13.57 3.97 -14.22
N ASP A 241 -13.18 5.14 -14.71
CA ASP A 241 -12.31 6.08 -13.98
C ASP A 241 -12.99 6.74 -12.78
N ASP A 242 -14.33 6.84 -12.80
CA ASP A 242 -15.12 7.36 -11.69
C ASP A 242 -15.36 6.32 -10.58
N VAL A 243 -15.08 5.03 -10.82
CA VAL A 243 -15.21 3.99 -9.79
C VAL A 243 -13.92 3.92 -8.99
N VAL A 244 -14.01 4.24 -7.71
CA VAL A 244 -12.89 4.30 -6.76
C VAL A 244 -12.58 2.95 -6.16
N ASP A 245 -13.63 2.20 -5.81
CA ASP A 245 -13.50 0.92 -5.13
C ASP A 245 -14.69 0.02 -5.43
N ILE A 246 -14.48 -1.29 -5.36
CA ILE A 246 -15.50 -2.32 -5.47
C ILE A 246 -15.18 -3.34 -4.40
N PHE A 247 -16.11 -3.61 -3.48
CA PHE A 247 -15.86 -4.53 -2.37
C PHE A 247 -17.13 -5.26 -1.93
N TRP A 248 -16.97 -6.37 -1.21
CA TRP A 248 -18.10 -7.04 -0.56
C TRP A 248 -18.17 -6.63 0.89
N GLY A 249 -19.34 -6.11 1.22
CA GLY A 249 -19.63 -5.55 2.52
C GLY A 249 -20.83 -6.21 3.14
N ARG A 250 -20.92 -6.05 4.44
CA ARG A 250 -22.12 -6.30 5.22
C ARG A 250 -22.43 -5.05 6.01
N ASN A 251 -23.60 -4.47 5.81
CA ASN A 251 -24.01 -3.29 6.56
C ASN A 251 -24.37 -3.69 8.00
N ILE A 252 -23.51 -3.29 8.94
CA ILE A 252 -23.68 -3.62 10.36
C ILE A 252 -24.60 -2.62 11.08
N LEU A 253 -24.90 -1.47 10.47
CA LEU A 253 -25.79 -0.46 11.04
C LEU A 253 -27.26 -0.79 10.81
N THR A 254 -27.59 -1.44 9.69
CA THR A 254 -28.96 -1.87 9.37
C THR A 254 -29.30 -3.26 9.92
N GLY A 255 -28.31 -3.96 10.50
CA GLY A 255 -28.49 -5.32 11.01
C GLY A 255 -28.59 -6.39 9.92
N GLU A 256 -28.25 -6.04 8.67
CA GLU A 256 -28.21 -6.98 7.55
C GLU A 256 -27.28 -8.15 7.88
N LYS A 257 -27.69 -9.36 7.48
CA LYS A 257 -26.91 -10.59 7.68
C LYS A 257 -26.16 -11.03 6.42
N THR A 258 -26.66 -10.61 5.26
CA THR A 258 -26.18 -10.99 3.94
C THR A 258 -25.02 -10.12 3.46
N TRP A 259 -24.11 -10.72 2.70
CA TRP A 259 -23.04 -10.01 2.00
C TRP A 259 -23.54 -9.46 0.67
N SER A 260 -23.29 -8.18 0.41
CA SER A 260 -23.66 -7.49 -0.83
C SER A 260 -22.44 -6.83 -1.48
N VAL A 261 -22.54 -6.56 -2.78
CA VAL A 261 -21.52 -5.83 -3.54
C VAL A 261 -21.72 -4.33 -3.30
N TYR A 262 -20.64 -3.62 -2.98
CA TYR A 262 -20.59 -2.18 -2.87
C TYR A 262 -19.61 -1.59 -3.87
N VAL A 263 -20.01 -0.51 -4.52
CA VAL A 263 -19.21 0.22 -5.51
C VAL A 263 -19.12 1.67 -5.07
N VAL A 264 -17.90 2.14 -4.84
CA VAL A 264 -17.62 3.53 -4.45
C VAL A 264 -17.33 4.33 -5.71
N THR A 265 -18.02 5.46 -5.90
CA THR A 265 -17.88 6.31 -7.08
C THR A 265 -17.46 7.74 -6.73
N ARG A 266 -16.80 8.44 -7.66
CA ARG A 266 -16.44 9.87 -7.58
C ARG A 266 -17.26 10.69 -8.55
N ASN A 267 -17.49 11.97 -8.24
CA ASN A 267 -18.06 12.97 -9.15
C ASN A 267 -19.47 12.65 -9.71
N LEU A 268 -20.18 11.66 -9.16
CA LEU A 268 -21.58 11.43 -9.51
C LEU A 268 -22.45 12.25 -8.56
N SER A 269 -23.19 13.21 -9.10
CA SER A 269 -24.29 13.93 -8.43
C SER A 269 -25.48 13.02 -8.04
N ARG A 270 -25.31 11.69 -8.05
CA ARG A 270 -26.37 10.71 -7.81
C ARG A 270 -26.46 10.34 -6.34
N ARG A 271 -27.69 10.28 -5.85
CA ARG A 271 -28.06 9.70 -4.56
C ARG A 271 -27.64 8.23 -4.53
N GLU A 272 -27.38 7.71 -3.33
CA GLU A 272 -27.16 6.28 -3.10
C GLU A 272 -28.29 5.48 -3.76
N TYR A 273 -27.92 4.46 -4.51
CA TYR A 273 -28.88 3.61 -5.19
C TYR A 273 -28.38 2.17 -5.25
N ALA A 274 -29.35 1.27 -5.37
CA ALA A 274 -29.13 -0.15 -5.55
C ALA A 274 -29.53 -0.53 -6.97
N GLU A 275 -28.71 -1.36 -7.62
CA GLU A 275 -29.01 -1.96 -8.91
C GLU A 275 -29.16 -3.46 -8.70
N GLU A 276 -30.34 -4.00 -9.00
CA GLU A 276 -30.54 -5.44 -9.07
C GLU A 276 -30.04 -5.93 -10.42
N VAL A 277 -29.03 -6.80 -10.40
CA VAL A 277 -28.41 -7.32 -11.64
C VAL A 277 -29.15 -8.57 -12.11
N THR A 278 -29.55 -9.44 -11.16
CA THR A 278 -30.43 -10.59 -11.36
C THR A 278 -31.20 -10.89 -10.05
N GLU A 279 -32.19 -11.78 -10.10
CA GLU A 279 -33.08 -12.09 -8.96
C GLU A 279 -32.30 -12.38 -7.66
N GLY A 280 -32.30 -11.42 -6.74
CA GLY A 280 -31.63 -11.52 -5.43
C GLY A 280 -30.16 -11.03 -5.36
N GLN A 281 -29.60 -10.49 -6.45
CA GLN A 281 -28.24 -9.90 -6.48
C GLN A 281 -28.28 -8.39 -6.63
N VAL A 282 -27.82 -7.68 -5.60
CA VAL A 282 -27.84 -6.22 -5.56
C VAL A 282 -26.42 -5.64 -5.49
N ILE A 283 -26.13 -4.69 -6.38
CA ILE A 283 -24.96 -3.81 -6.30
C ILE A 283 -25.39 -2.47 -5.69
N HIS A 284 -24.78 -2.10 -4.58
CA HIS A 284 -24.98 -0.81 -3.94
C HIS A 284 -23.94 0.20 -4.41
N PHE A 285 -24.40 1.31 -4.96
CA PHE A 285 -23.55 2.41 -5.38
C PHE A 285 -23.53 3.50 -4.30
N ILE A 286 -22.33 3.79 -3.80
CA ILE A 286 -22.08 4.79 -2.78
C ILE A 286 -21.19 5.88 -3.37
N PRO A 287 -21.64 7.14 -3.46
CA PRO A 287 -20.74 8.22 -3.81
C PRO A 287 -19.72 8.40 -2.68
N GLU A 288 -18.43 8.56 -3.02
CA GLU A 288 -17.35 8.81 -2.06
C GLU A 288 -17.68 10.06 -1.24
N GLU A 289 -18.29 11.06 -1.87
CA GLU A 289 -18.72 12.33 -1.27
C GLU A 289 -20.00 12.21 -0.42
N LYS A 290 -20.52 11.00 -0.20
CA LYS A 290 -21.71 10.74 0.64
C LYS A 290 -21.48 11.23 2.07
N GLY A 291 -22.40 12.06 2.56
CA GLY A 291 -22.30 12.67 3.90
C GLY A 291 -21.55 14.01 3.92
N PHE A 292 -20.84 14.34 2.85
CA PHE A 292 -20.12 15.60 2.66
C PHE A 292 -20.90 16.59 1.76
N LEU A 293 -21.80 16.08 0.90
CA LEU A 293 -22.63 16.87 -0.04
C LEU A 293 -23.66 17.81 0.63
N ASN A 294 -24.08 17.52 1.87
CA ASN A 294 -25.00 18.36 2.64
C ASN A 294 -24.29 19.15 3.75
N ALA A 295 -22.96 19.09 3.81
CA ALA A 295 -22.23 20.18 4.44
C ALA A 295 -22.38 21.37 3.49
N GLU A 296 -23.53 22.05 3.54
CA GLU A 296 -23.48 23.50 3.47
C GLU A 296 -22.29 23.84 4.37
N ILE A 297 -21.18 24.31 3.80
CA ILE A 297 -20.19 25.02 4.59
C ILE A 297 -21.06 26.09 5.24
N PRO A 298 -21.42 25.99 6.55
CA PRO A 298 -22.12 27.10 7.15
C PRO A 298 -21.14 28.26 6.93
N PRO A 299 -21.57 29.42 6.42
CA PRO A 299 -20.68 30.57 6.35
C PRO A 299 -20.01 30.63 7.71
N GLN A 300 -18.68 30.45 7.72
CA GLN A 300 -17.92 30.30 8.94
C GLN A 300 -18.26 31.50 9.80
N SER A 301 -19.16 31.31 10.76
CA SER A 301 -19.46 32.37 11.70
C SER A 301 -18.17 32.52 12.48
N ALA A 302 -17.75 33.77 12.74
CA ALA A 302 -16.58 34.07 13.55
C ALA A 302 -16.66 33.51 14.99
N HIS A 303 -17.70 32.72 15.31
CA HIS A 303 -18.05 32.21 16.62
C HIS A 303 -18.24 30.69 16.69
N ASP A 304 -17.93 29.90 15.65
CA ASP A 304 -17.93 28.43 15.76
C ASP A 304 -16.49 27.88 15.74
N PRO A 305 -15.84 27.70 16.91
CA PRO A 305 -14.44 27.29 16.96
C PRO A 305 -14.30 25.81 16.57
N LEU A 306 -13.44 25.53 15.59
CA LEU A 306 -12.80 24.22 15.48
C LEU A 306 -12.17 23.86 16.84
N PRO A 307 -12.25 22.60 17.31
CA PRO A 307 -11.56 22.17 18.53
C PRO A 307 -10.03 22.11 18.36
N THR A 308 -9.51 22.43 17.18
CA THR A 308 -8.07 22.65 16.95
C THR A 308 -7.51 23.80 17.78
N GLN A 309 -8.36 24.60 18.47
CA GLN A 309 -7.89 25.60 19.43
C GLN A 309 -7.26 24.99 20.70
N ASN A 310 -7.59 23.74 21.07
CA ASN A 310 -6.95 23.09 22.21
C ASN A 310 -5.72 22.31 21.75
N LYS A 311 -4.54 22.72 22.23
CA LYS A 311 -3.26 22.06 21.96
C LYS A 311 -3.36 20.56 22.27
N VAL A 312 -2.99 19.72 21.31
CA VAL A 312 -2.95 18.27 21.53
C VAL A 312 -1.88 17.99 22.61
N PRO A 313 -2.19 17.22 23.66
CA PRO A 313 -1.23 16.92 24.72
C PRO A 313 0.04 16.26 24.20
N GLN A 314 1.21 16.67 24.72
CA GLN A 314 2.52 16.18 24.25
C GLN A 314 2.73 14.69 24.52
N ASP A 315 2.16 14.16 25.59
CA ASP A 315 2.09 12.74 25.93
C ASP A 315 1.37 11.94 24.83
N LEU A 316 0.23 12.44 24.33
CA LEU A 316 -0.47 11.81 23.19
C LEU A 316 0.38 11.87 21.92
N GLN A 317 1.08 12.98 21.66
CA GLN A 317 1.96 13.09 20.49
C GLN A 317 3.11 12.09 20.54
N LYS A 318 3.69 11.84 21.71
CA LYS A 318 4.74 10.82 21.93
C LYS A 318 4.18 9.41 21.79
N ALA A 319 3.04 9.12 22.40
CA ALA A 319 2.39 7.81 22.30
C ALA A 319 1.99 7.49 20.86
N PHE A 320 1.54 8.49 20.08
CA PHE A 320 1.28 8.29 18.66
C PHE A 320 2.56 8.01 17.86
N ASP A 321 3.68 8.71 18.15
CA ASP A 321 4.98 8.46 17.52
C ASP A 321 5.48 7.02 17.80
N GLU A 322 5.27 6.52 19.01
CA GLU A 322 5.54 5.12 19.40
C GLU A 322 4.59 4.13 18.71
N ALA A 323 3.29 4.44 18.68
CA ALA A 323 2.27 3.63 18.03
C ALA A 323 2.61 3.39 16.55
N LEU A 324 3.07 4.42 15.83
CA LEU A 324 3.43 4.31 14.41
C LEU A 324 4.51 3.25 14.15
N ASN A 325 5.43 3.04 15.08
CA ASN A 325 6.52 2.07 14.96
C ASN A 325 6.10 0.65 15.43
N ASN A 326 5.06 0.56 16.27
CA ASN A 326 4.65 -0.68 16.95
C ASN A 326 3.24 -1.14 16.51
N GLU A 327 2.19 -0.59 17.12
CA GLU A 327 0.78 -1.03 16.97
C GLU A 327 0.14 -0.62 15.64
N LEU A 328 0.54 0.54 15.09
CA LEU A 328 0.05 1.14 13.85
C LEU A 328 1.02 0.92 12.69
N GLY A 329 1.88 -0.11 12.77
CA GLY A 329 2.86 -0.44 11.74
C GLY A 329 2.26 -1.06 10.46
N PRO A 330 3.11 -1.55 9.53
CA PRO A 330 2.69 -2.07 8.23
C PRO A 330 1.60 -3.16 8.31
N SER A 331 1.73 -4.13 9.22
CA SER A 331 0.77 -5.23 9.37
C SER A 331 -0.63 -4.75 9.78
N PHE A 332 -0.72 -3.73 10.65
CA PHE A 332 -2.01 -3.14 11.03
C PHE A 332 -2.65 -2.39 9.86
N ARG A 333 -1.85 -1.64 9.10
CA ARG A 333 -2.29 -0.87 7.94
C ARG A 333 -2.81 -1.81 6.83
N GLU A 334 -2.09 -2.91 6.58
CA GLU A 334 -2.47 -3.93 5.60
C GLU A 334 -3.75 -4.69 5.99
N ALA A 335 -3.95 -4.94 7.29
CA ALA A 335 -5.17 -5.58 7.78
C ALA A 335 -6.43 -4.69 7.69
N ASN A 336 -6.28 -3.36 7.55
CA ASN A 336 -7.37 -2.39 7.68
C ASN A 336 -7.51 -1.45 6.47
N TYR A 337 -7.73 -2.00 5.27
CA TYR A 337 -7.76 -1.25 3.98
C TYR A 337 -8.83 -0.16 3.83
N ASN A 338 -9.83 -0.13 4.70
CA ASN A 338 -10.79 0.97 4.74
C ASN A 338 -10.20 2.25 5.37
N LEU A 339 -9.02 2.14 6.01
CA LEU A 339 -8.26 3.23 6.61
C LEU A 339 -7.56 4.06 5.52
N VAL A 340 -7.70 5.39 5.60
CA VAL A 340 -7.15 6.39 4.66
C VAL A 340 -6.32 7.48 5.33
N GLY A 341 -6.13 7.40 6.65
CA GLY A 341 -5.29 8.33 7.38
C GLY A 341 -5.36 8.11 8.89
N MET A 342 -4.38 8.64 9.61
CA MET A 342 -4.32 8.59 11.07
C MET A 342 -3.76 9.91 11.63
N SER A 343 -4.29 10.37 12.75
CA SER A 343 -3.75 11.54 13.45
C SER A 343 -4.05 11.51 14.95
N THR A 344 -3.53 12.49 15.68
CA THR A 344 -3.94 12.80 17.05
C THR A 344 -5.03 13.86 17.07
N GLY A 345 -6.00 13.74 17.98
CA GLY A 345 -7.05 14.73 18.15
C GLY A 345 -7.86 14.51 19.41
N TYR A 346 -9.15 14.88 19.35
CA TYR A 346 -10.08 14.70 20.46
C TYR A 346 -11.25 13.83 20.02
N LYS A 347 -11.66 12.91 20.89
CA LYS A 347 -12.76 11.97 20.62
C LYS A 347 -14.06 12.71 20.36
N ARG A 348 -14.82 12.27 19.36
CA ARG A 348 -16.19 12.72 19.10
C ARG A 348 -17.17 11.69 19.66
N THR A 349 -18.30 12.15 20.19
CA THR A 349 -19.38 11.29 20.67
C THR A 349 -20.70 11.94 20.30
N LYS A 350 -21.56 11.18 19.60
CA LYS A 350 -22.85 11.68 19.06
C LYS A 350 -22.67 12.99 18.25
N GLY A 351 -21.63 13.05 17.41
CA GLY A 351 -21.30 14.20 16.57
C GLY A 351 -20.62 15.38 17.27
N LYS A 352 -20.54 15.39 18.61
CA LYS A 352 -19.95 16.48 19.39
C LYS A 352 -18.53 16.14 19.83
N PHE A 353 -17.65 17.14 19.83
CA PHE A 353 -16.29 16.99 20.36
C PHE A 353 -16.31 16.85 21.88
N THR A 354 -15.44 15.98 22.39
CA THR A 354 -15.20 15.80 23.82
C THR A 354 -13.86 16.41 24.20
N LYS A 355 -13.56 16.50 25.51
CA LYS A 355 -12.24 16.89 26.02
C LYS A 355 -11.26 15.72 26.13
N LYS A 356 -11.63 14.52 25.66
CA LYS A 356 -10.80 13.32 25.79
C LYS A 356 -9.83 13.23 24.60
N PRO A 357 -8.51 13.33 24.81
CA PRO A 357 -7.51 13.14 23.74
C PRO A 357 -7.63 11.71 23.17
N ALA A 358 -7.44 11.57 21.86
CA ALA A 358 -7.66 10.33 21.14
C ALA A 358 -6.75 10.18 19.91
N ILE A 359 -6.51 8.93 19.53
CA ILE A 359 -5.96 8.58 18.22
C ILE A 359 -7.14 8.50 17.25
N ILE A 360 -7.05 9.24 16.15
CA ILE A 360 -8.10 9.37 15.15
C ILE A 360 -7.72 8.53 13.94
N LEU A 361 -8.57 7.55 13.61
CA LEU A 361 -8.46 6.72 12.42
C LEU A 361 -9.46 7.23 11.37
N TYR A 362 -8.98 7.54 10.19
CA TYR A 362 -9.81 8.07 9.11
C TYR A 362 -10.11 6.96 8.15
N VAL A 363 -11.38 6.76 7.80
CA VAL A 363 -11.83 5.68 6.94
C VAL A 363 -12.60 6.20 5.75
N ARG A 364 -12.60 5.47 4.63
CA ARG A 364 -13.45 5.81 3.48
C ARG A 364 -14.92 5.79 3.85
N GLN A 365 -15.33 4.79 4.65
CA GLN A 365 -16.72 4.61 5.03
C GLN A 365 -16.87 3.94 6.39
N LYS A 366 -17.90 4.30 7.15
CA LYS A 366 -18.31 3.66 8.39
C LYS A 366 -19.50 2.73 8.17
N GLY A 367 -19.64 1.76 9.07
CA GLY A 367 -20.86 0.96 9.18
C GLY A 367 -21.01 -0.18 8.18
N ILE A 368 -20.01 -0.39 7.31
CA ILE A 368 -19.95 -1.55 6.42
C ILE A 368 -18.73 -2.38 6.79
N LEU A 369 -18.97 -3.58 7.33
CA LEU A 369 -17.91 -4.55 7.58
C LEU A 369 -17.51 -5.17 6.25
N ARG A 370 -16.23 -5.07 5.89
CA ARG A 370 -15.76 -5.55 4.61
C ARG A 370 -15.14 -6.94 4.73
N ARG A 371 -15.40 -7.80 3.75
CA ARG A 371 -14.90 -9.19 3.74
C ARG A 371 -13.37 -9.18 3.64
N GLY A 372 -12.69 -9.96 4.47
CA GLY A 372 -11.22 -10.03 4.51
C GLY A 372 -10.50 -8.87 5.23
N CYS A 373 -11.22 -7.97 5.90
CA CYS A 373 -10.64 -6.94 6.78
C CYS A 373 -10.38 -7.51 8.19
N GLY A 374 -9.41 -6.95 8.92
CA GLY A 374 -9.06 -7.29 10.32
C GLY A 374 -10.16 -7.05 11.38
N GLY A 375 -11.39 -6.76 10.97
CA GLY A 375 -12.53 -6.58 11.86
C GLY A 375 -12.72 -5.15 12.37
N LEU A 376 -13.22 -5.02 13.60
CA LEU A 376 -13.42 -3.72 14.25
C LEU A 376 -12.08 -3.17 14.76
N PHE A 377 -11.87 -1.86 14.64
CA PHE A 377 -10.70 -1.22 15.23
C PHE A 377 -10.65 -1.41 16.75
N PRO A 378 -9.45 -1.51 17.33
CA PRO A 378 -9.29 -1.60 18.78
C PRO A 378 -9.86 -0.36 19.46
N ARG A 379 -10.33 -0.53 20.71
CA ARG A 379 -10.93 0.58 21.47
C ARG A 379 -9.88 1.60 21.94
N GLU A 380 -8.64 1.13 22.12
CA GLU A 380 -7.50 1.92 22.57
C GLU A 380 -6.24 1.50 21.82
N ILE A 381 -5.33 2.44 21.60
CA ILE A 381 -4.00 2.24 21.00
C ILE A 381 -3.01 3.00 21.88
N CYS A 382 -1.95 2.34 22.34
CA CYS A 382 -1.00 2.87 23.33
C CYS A 382 -1.69 3.51 24.55
N GLY A 383 -2.80 2.92 25.03
CA GLY A 383 -3.57 3.43 26.17
C GLY A 383 -4.44 4.67 25.91
N TYR A 384 -4.48 5.19 24.67
CA TYR A 384 -5.38 6.28 24.28
C TYR A 384 -6.60 5.75 23.53
N PRO A 385 -7.80 6.32 23.75
CA PRO A 385 -9.00 5.90 23.04
C PRO A 385 -8.87 6.15 21.54
N VAL A 386 -9.43 5.23 20.75
CA VAL A 386 -9.59 5.40 19.31
C VAL A 386 -10.90 6.13 19.00
N ASP A 387 -10.84 7.04 18.04
CA ASP A 387 -11.99 7.60 17.34
C ASP A 387 -11.87 7.32 15.84
N VAL A 388 -13.01 7.12 15.17
CA VAL A 388 -13.04 6.79 13.74
C VAL A 388 -13.81 7.87 13.02
N ILE A 389 -13.31 8.41 11.90
CA ILE A 389 -13.92 9.52 11.14
C ILE A 389 -13.97 9.16 9.65
N GLU A 390 -15.08 9.46 8.95
CA GLU A 390 -15.14 9.27 7.49
C GLU A 390 -14.39 10.39 6.74
N ALA A 391 -13.73 10.04 5.64
CA ALA A 391 -12.82 10.89 4.89
C ALA A 391 -12.81 10.53 3.39
N CYS A 392 -12.88 11.54 2.51
CA CYS A 392 -12.77 11.42 1.05
C CYS A 392 -11.33 11.62 0.53
N VAL A 393 -11.09 11.31 -0.75
CA VAL A 393 -9.88 11.69 -1.51
C VAL A 393 -10.12 12.97 -2.34
N ALA A 394 -9.12 13.82 -2.48
CA ALA A 394 -9.25 15.26 -2.80
C ALA A 394 -9.67 15.71 -4.23
N THR A 395 -10.43 16.82 -4.35
CA THR A 395 -10.91 17.51 -5.61
C THR A 395 -11.11 19.07 -5.47
N PRO A 396 -11.20 19.89 -6.56
CA PRO A 396 -10.42 21.16 -6.76
C PRO A 396 -11.04 22.60 -6.71
N TYR A 397 -10.22 23.73 -6.65
CA TYR A 397 -10.39 25.11 -7.27
C TYR A 397 -9.38 26.28 -6.90
N GLY A 398 -8.65 27.00 -7.79
CA GLY A 398 -7.87 28.22 -7.36
C GLY A 398 -7.43 29.28 -8.42
N PHE A 399 -6.83 30.41 -8.00
CA PHE A 399 -6.58 31.66 -8.78
C PHE A 399 -5.09 32.04 -8.98
N GLY A 400 -4.71 32.56 -10.17
CA GLY A 400 -3.37 33.16 -10.42
C GLY A 400 -2.35 32.27 -11.13
N ALA A 401 -2.78 31.06 -11.53
CA ALA A 401 -2.00 30.03 -12.21
C ALA A 401 -1.22 30.51 -13.45
N ARG A 402 -1.76 31.47 -14.21
CA ARG A 402 -1.18 31.90 -15.50
C ARG A 402 0.26 32.40 -15.39
N TYR A 403 0.62 33.07 -14.29
CA TYR A 403 2.00 33.53 -14.08
C TYR A 403 2.94 32.36 -13.79
N CYS A 404 2.48 31.35 -13.07
CA CYS A 404 3.26 30.16 -12.74
C CYS A 404 3.43 29.24 -13.95
N GLN A 405 2.46 29.23 -14.87
CA GLN A 405 2.44 28.39 -16.08
C GLN A 405 3.22 28.98 -17.27
N SER A 406 3.66 30.24 -17.20
CA SER A 406 4.36 30.89 -18.31
C SER A 406 5.86 30.56 -18.36
N TYR A 407 6.46 30.73 -19.54
CA TYR A 407 7.91 30.77 -19.66
C TYR A 407 8.53 31.94 -18.88
N LYS A 408 9.71 31.71 -18.29
CA LYS A 408 10.39 32.68 -17.41
C LYS A 408 11.85 32.87 -17.79
N GLY A 409 12.25 34.04 -18.28
CA GLY A 409 13.67 34.32 -18.57
C GLY A 409 14.60 34.10 -17.37
N GLY A 410 14.14 34.43 -16.16
CA GLY A 410 14.72 34.01 -14.89
C GLY A 410 13.75 33.09 -14.14
N VAL A 411 14.14 31.85 -13.85
CA VAL A 411 13.26 30.85 -13.25
C VAL A 411 13.06 31.12 -11.77
N GLU A 412 11.80 31.15 -11.35
CA GLU A 412 11.35 31.53 -10.00
C GLU A 412 10.67 30.33 -9.29
N LEU A 413 10.59 30.37 -7.96
CA LEU A 413 9.87 29.41 -7.12
C LEU A 413 8.38 29.41 -7.47
N GLY A 414 7.72 28.25 -7.41
CA GLY A 414 6.32 28.14 -7.79
C GLY A 414 6.06 28.01 -9.29
N SER A 415 7.11 28.08 -10.12
CA SER A 415 6.98 27.92 -11.58
C SER A 415 6.59 26.49 -11.95
N SER A 416 5.82 26.37 -13.02
CA SER A 416 5.50 25.10 -13.68
C SER A 416 6.77 24.40 -14.15
N ILE A 417 6.88 23.12 -13.82
CA ILE A 417 7.88 22.22 -14.39
C ILE A 417 7.26 20.89 -14.79
N GLY A 418 7.89 20.18 -15.73
CA GLY A 418 7.42 18.86 -16.13
C GLY A 418 8.38 18.06 -17.01
N LEU A 419 8.10 16.76 -17.13
CA LEU A 419 8.80 15.79 -17.96
C LEU A 419 7.97 15.46 -19.22
N ILE A 420 8.62 15.04 -20.31
CA ILE A 420 7.95 14.69 -21.58
C ILE A 420 7.81 13.16 -21.77
N GLU A 421 8.78 12.34 -21.34
CA GLU A 421 8.85 10.92 -21.71
C GLU A 421 9.17 9.96 -20.55
N PRO A 422 8.58 8.74 -20.52
CA PRO A 422 7.54 8.22 -21.44
C PRO A 422 6.13 8.73 -21.11
N HIS A 423 5.92 9.32 -19.93
CA HIS A 423 4.65 9.91 -19.50
C HIS A 423 4.85 11.37 -19.13
N ARG A 424 3.99 12.24 -19.66
CA ARG A 424 4.02 13.66 -19.33
C ARG A 424 3.59 13.87 -17.90
N THR A 425 4.41 14.58 -17.16
CA THR A 425 4.16 14.91 -15.76
C THR A 425 4.32 16.40 -15.56
N THR A 426 3.60 16.93 -14.58
CA THR A 426 3.61 18.36 -14.29
C THR A 426 3.52 18.61 -12.80
N GLY A 427 4.19 19.66 -12.35
CA GLY A 427 4.17 20.08 -10.97
C GLY A 427 4.83 21.43 -10.79
N THR A 428 5.28 21.68 -9.57
CA THR A 428 5.76 22.98 -9.12
C THR A 428 7.23 22.91 -8.72
N LEU A 429 8.01 23.92 -9.11
CA LEU A 429 9.38 24.11 -8.65
C LEU A 429 9.39 24.58 -7.18
N SER A 430 10.06 23.82 -6.32
CA SER A 430 10.02 24.00 -4.86
C SER A 430 11.06 24.97 -4.34
N ALA A 431 12.33 24.68 -4.61
CA ALA A 431 13.49 25.37 -4.04
C ALA A 431 14.75 25.12 -4.90
N PHE A 432 15.76 25.97 -4.71
CA PHE A 432 17.10 25.78 -5.25
C PHE A 432 18.05 25.31 -4.15
N VAL A 433 18.87 24.31 -4.44
CA VAL A 433 19.77 23.66 -3.48
C VAL A 433 21.12 23.35 -4.11
N TYR A 434 22.15 23.19 -3.29
CA TYR A 434 23.43 22.62 -3.70
C TYR A 434 23.46 21.13 -3.41
N ASP A 435 24.04 20.38 -4.34
CA ASP A 435 24.48 19.02 -4.09
C ASP A 435 25.63 19.04 -3.06
N LYS A 436 25.53 18.28 -1.97
CA LYS A 436 26.55 18.34 -0.90
C LYS A 436 27.94 17.91 -1.37
N ASN A 437 28.00 16.98 -2.33
CA ASN A 437 29.24 16.37 -2.82
C ASN A 437 29.89 17.21 -3.93
N SER A 438 29.16 17.47 -5.00
CA SER A 438 29.64 18.16 -6.20
C SER A 438 29.54 19.68 -6.12
N LYS A 439 28.80 20.22 -5.15
CA LYS A 439 28.48 21.66 -5.01
C LYS A 439 27.80 22.26 -6.24
N GLN A 440 27.25 21.42 -7.11
CA GLN A 440 26.45 21.88 -8.25
C GLN A 440 25.10 22.38 -7.78
N ILE A 441 24.63 23.47 -8.39
CA ILE A 441 23.31 24.01 -8.12
C ILE A 441 22.24 23.20 -8.85
N GLY A 442 21.19 22.88 -8.11
CA GLY A 442 20.04 22.15 -8.59
C GLY A 442 18.72 22.71 -8.07
N ILE A 443 17.64 22.06 -8.49
CA ILE A 443 16.28 22.38 -8.07
C ILE A 443 15.64 21.19 -7.35
N LEU A 444 14.61 21.46 -6.56
CA LEU A 444 13.76 20.46 -5.90
C LEU A 444 12.33 20.52 -6.41
N SER A 445 11.68 19.36 -6.49
CA SER A 445 10.24 19.17 -6.65
C SER A 445 9.84 17.80 -6.07
N CYS A 446 8.59 17.37 -6.21
CA CYS A 446 8.19 16.02 -5.79
C CYS A 446 8.75 14.95 -6.74
N GLU A 447 8.98 13.74 -6.22
CA GLU A 447 9.43 12.61 -7.04
C GLU A 447 8.37 12.24 -8.08
N HIS A 448 7.09 12.23 -7.70
CA HIS A 448 6.01 11.88 -8.62
C HIS A 448 5.76 12.91 -9.74
N VAL A 449 6.33 14.12 -9.62
CA VAL A 449 6.29 15.14 -10.68
C VAL A 449 7.28 14.80 -11.79
N CYS A 450 8.21 13.86 -11.57
CA CYS A 450 9.33 13.63 -12.47
C CYS A 450 9.64 12.16 -12.74
N ARG A 451 9.18 11.26 -11.86
CA ARG A 451 9.27 9.82 -12.05
C ARG A 451 7.90 9.22 -11.83
N PHE A 452 7.35 8.71 -12.93
CA PHE A 452 6.00 8.17 -12.98
C PHE A 452 5.97 6.64 -12.88
N SER A 453 7.13 5.97 -12.99
CA SER A 453 7.26 4.53 -12.77
C SER A 453 8.58 4.13 -12.10
N GLY A 454 8.48 3.15 -11.19
CA GLY A 454 9.63 2.61 -10.44
C GLY A 454 10.65 1.86 -11.31
N SER A 455 10.30 1.49 -12.54
CA SER A 455 11.05 0.55 -13.39
C SER A 455 12.23 1.14 -14.19
N ARG A 456 12.39 2.47 -14.25
CA ARG A 456 13.51 3.12 -14.96
C ARG A 456 14.24 4.10 -14.06
N SER A 457 15.58 4.10 -14.09
CA SER A 457 16.39 4.95 -13.19
C SER A 457 16.13 6.46 -13.36
N GLY A 458 15.52 6.89 -14.48
CA GLY A 458 15.16 8.29 -14.76
C GLY A 458 16.36 9.24 -14.89
N THR A 459 17.57 8.77 -14.59
CA THR A 459 18.82 9.54 -14.53
C THR A 459 19.09 10.19 -15.88
N GLY A 460 19.26 11.52 -15.89
CA GLY A 460 19.50 12.30 -17.08
C GLY A 460 18.25 12.75 -17.85
N ALA A 461 17.04 12.43 -17.37
CA ALA A 461 15.82 12.90 -18.02
C ALA A 461 15.65 14.42 -17.85
N ILE A 462 15.20 15.09 -18.91
CA ILE A 462 15.17 16.56 -18.99
C ILE A 462 13.85 17.08 -18.43
N ILE A 463 13.95 18.00 -17.48
CA ILE A 463 12.84 18.78 -16.94
C ILE A 463 12.73 20.10 -17.69
N HIS A 464 11.49 20.47 -18.03
CA HIS A 464 11.15 21.66 -18.79
C HIS A 464 10.40 22.69 -17.93
N GLN A 465 10.71 23.98 -18.11
CA GLN A 465 10.01 25.13 -17.53
C GLN A 465 9.62 26.11 -18.65
N PRO A 466 8.32 26.36 -18.88
CA PRO A 466 7.20 25.72 -18.20
C PRO A 466 7.07 24.27 -18.68
N SER A 467 6.20 23.48 -18.04
CA SER A 467 5.89 22.15 -18.55
C SER A 467 5.34 22.21 -19.98
N HIS A 468 5.61 21.19 -20.80
CA HIS A 468 5.06 21.12 -22.16
C HIS A 468 3.54 20.96 -22.17
N GLU A 469 2.96 20.42 -21.10
CA GLU A 469 1.51 20.35 -20.91
C GLU A 469 0.89 21.74 -20.83
N ASP A 470 1.48 22.67 -20.06
CA ASP A 470 0.98 24.05 -19.98
C ASP A 470 1.13 24.79 -21.31
N LEU A 471 2.19 24.51 -22.07
CA LEU A 471 2.35 25.05 -23.43
C LEU A 471 1.27 24.54 -24.38
N ASP A 472 0.87 23.27 -24.25
CA ASP A 472 -0.19 22.65 -25.07
C ASP A 472 -1.60 23.11 -24.67
N GLU A 473 -1.87 23.25 -23.36
CA GLU A 473 -3.09 23.89 -22.85
C GLU A 473 -3.20 25.33 -23.37
N LEU A 474 -2.09 26.09 -23.31
CA LEU A 474 -2.04 27.46 -23.82
C LEU A 474 -2.29 27.51 -25.33
N LYS A 475 -1.65 26.64 -26.11
CA LYS A 475 -1.86 26.53 -27.56
C LYS A 475 -3.32 26.21 -27.89
N THR A 476 -3.93 25.28 -27.16
CA THR A 476 -5.35 24.92 -27.31
C THR A 476 -6.28 26.12 -27.04
N SER A 477 -5.96 26.95 -26.05
CA SER A 477 -6.75 28.17 -25.78
C SER A 477 -6.73 29.18 -26.94
N TYR A 478 -5.61 29.27 -27.68
CA TYR A 478 -5.50 30.11 -28.87
C TYR A 478 -6.15 29.50 -30.10
N ILE A 479 -6.19 28.17 -30.22
CA ILE A 479 -6.98 27.48 -31.26
C ILE A 479 -8.48 27.80 -31.08
N ASP A 480 -8.99 27.72 -29.85
CA ASP A 480 -10.37 28.12 -29.56
C ASP A 480 -10.61 29.60 -29.90
N MET A 481 -9.65 30.47 -29.61
CA MET A 481 -9.73 31.90 -29.95
C MET A 481 -9.71 32.15 -31.46
N GLU A 482 -8.84 31.45 -32.20
CA GLU A 482 -8.74 31.51 -33.67
C GLU A 482 -10.08 31.14 -34.34
N SER A 483 -10.77 30.13 -33.80
CA SER A 483 -12.07 29.69 -34.30
C SER A 483 -13.16 30.78 -34.26
N ARG A 484 -12.98 31.82 -33.44
CA ARG A 484 -13.89 32.98 -33.32
C ARG A 484 -13.69 34.02 -34.44
N GLY A 485 -12.67 33.85 -35.28
CA GLY A 485 -12.43 34.60 -36.52
C GLY A 485 -11.93 36.05 -36.33
N GLY A 486 -11.73 36.76 -37.44
CA GLY A 486 -11.32 38.16 -37.45
C GLY A 486 -9.91 38.40 -36.90
N LYS A 487 -9.74 39.40 -36.03
CA LYS A 487 -8.43 39.79 -35.43
C LYS A 487 -7.80 38.69 -34.56
N PHE A 488 -8.58 37.72 -34.11
CA PHE A 488 -8.11 36.62 -33.28
C PHE A 488 -7.20 35.64 -34.02
N ILE A 489 -7.34 35.52 -35.35
CA ILE A 489 -6.50 34.65 -36.18
C ILE A 489 -5.03 35.12 -36.15
N GLU A 490 -4.81 36.42 -36.29
CA GLU A 490 -3.47 37.01 -36.29
C GLU A 490 -2.81 36.91 -34.91
N ILE A 491 -3.59 37.15 -33.85
CA ILE A 491 -3.14 36.99 -32.46
C ILE A 491 -2.74 35.54 -32.19
N ALA A 492 -3.56 34.57 -32.59
CA ALA A 492 -3.27 33.15 -32.40
C ALA A 492 -1.99 32.72 -33.14
N LYS A 493 -1.81 33.15 -34.40
CA LYS A 493 -0.60 32.86 -35.19
C LYS A 493 0.68 33.41 -34.56
N ASN A 494 0.64 34.67 -34.08
CA ASN A 494 1.78 35.26 -33.38
C ASN A 494 2.10 34.49 -32.10
N MET A 495 1.06 34.06 -31.36
CA MET A 495 1.23 33.29 -30.13
C MET A 495 1.73 31.86 -30.37
N TYR A 496 1.39 31.21 -31.47
CA TYR A 496 1.97 29.91 -31.82
C TYR A 496 3.49 30.00 -31.99
N THR A 497 3.99 31.05 -32.63
CA THR A 497 5.43 31.29 -32.77
C THR A 497 6.11 31.44 -31.40
N VAL A 498 5.52 32.24 -30.51
CA VAL A 498 6.04 32.42 -29.13
C VAL A 498 6.04 31.10 -28.36
N ILE A 499 4.96 30.31 -28.43
CA ILE A 499 4.86 29.01 -27.75
C ILE A 499 5.90 28.02 -28.28
N ASP A 500 6.12 27.99 -29.59
CA ASP A 500 7.11 27.09 -30.22
C ASP A 500 8.55 27.53 -29.88
N GLU A 501 8.81 28.83 -29.72
CA GLU A 501 10.08 29.36 -29.20
C GLU A 501 10.29 29.01 -27.72
N ASP A 502 9.28 29.24 -26.87
CA ASP A 502 9.30 28.87 -25.45
C ASP A 502 9.57 27.37 -25.29
N ARG A 503 8.94 26.54 -26.14
CA ARG A 503 9.16 25.09 -26.14
C ARG A 503 10.62 24.73 -26.41
N LYS A 504 11.26 25.37 -27.40
CA LYS A 504 12.68 25.13 -27.73
C LYS A 504 13.62 25.52 -26.59
N ASN A 505 13.27 26.57 -25.84
CA ASN A 505 14.07 27.11 -24.74
C ASN A 505 13.68 26.55 -23.35
N SER A 506 12.69 25.66 -23.30
CA SER A 506 12.08 25.20 -22.05
C SER A 506 12.98 24.32 -21.18
N ALA A 507 13.97 23.62 -21.76
CA ALA A 507 14.85 22.72 -21.01
C ALA A 507 15.54 23.46 -19.85
N LEU A 508 15.44 22.92 -18.64
CA LEU A 508 15.89 23.57 -17.41
C LEU A 508 16.90 22.75 -16.62
N ALA A 509 16.62 21.48 -16.35
CA ALA A 509 17.43 20.66 -15.45
C ALA A 509 17.37 19.19 -15.84
N TYR A 510 18.27 18.39 -15.29
CA TYR A 510 18.34 16.95 -15.49
C TYR A 510 18.05 16.24 -14.17
N TYR A 511 17.18 15.23 -14.20
CA TYR A 511 16.91 14.40 -13.03
C TYR A 511 18.19 13.66 -12.61
N GLU A 512 18.53 13.75 -11.33
CA GLU A 512 19.69 13.10 -10.73
C GLU A 512 19.26 11.97 -9.81
N ARG A 513 18.41 12.26 -8.81
CA ARG A 513 17.95 11.32 -7.80
C ARG A 513 16.68 11.80 -7.10
N GLY A 514 15.94 10.88 -6.49
CA GLY A 514 14.73 11.19 -5.76
C GLY A 514 14.23 10.01 -4.94
N MET A 515 13.21 10.28 -4.13
CA MET A 515 12.66 9.35 -3.15
C MET A 515 11.15 9.58 -2.98
N ARG A 516 10.41 8.47 -2.92
CA ARG A 516 8.97 8.44 -2.66
C ARG A 516 8.61 7.31 -1.68
N THR A 517 9.10 7.42 -0.46
CA THR A 517 8.96 6.41 0.61
C THR A 517 9.38 6.99 1.96
N ASN A 518 9.28 6.19 3.02
CA ASN A 518 9.89 6.51 4.30
C ASN A 518 11.43 6.42 4.22
N PHE A 519 12.09 7.48 4.66
CA PHE A 519 13.54 7.63 4.79
C PHE A 519 13.96 7.46 6.24
N PRO A 520 14.87 6.51 6.57
CA PRO A 520 15.44 6.40 7.89
C PRO A 520 16.52 7.47 8.12
N SER A 521 16.15 8.55 8.83
CA SER A 521 17.09 9.61 9.20
C SER A 521 18.11 9.09 10.20
N LYS A 522 19.40 9.23 9.85
CA LYS A 522 20.51 8.84 10.73
C LYS A 522 20.72 9.89 11.81
N VAL A 523 20.48 11.16 11.48
CA VAL A 523 20.67 12.29 12.41
C VAL A 523 19.59 12.28 13.49
N LEU A 524 18.35 12.03 13.11
CA LEU A 524 17.20 12.11 14.01
C LEU A 524 16.76 10.74 14.55
N GLN A 525 17.30 9.64 14.03
CA GLN A 525 16.95 8.25 14.40
C GLN A 525 15.44 7.97 14.28
N LYS A 526 14.82 8.50 13.22
CA LYS A 526 13.38 8.38 12.94
C LYS A 526 13.14 8.26 11.44
N ASP A 527 12.03 7.62 11.07
CA ASP A 527 11.59 7.54 9.68
C ASP A 527 10.76 8.75 9.28
N PHE A 528 11.06 9.36 8.14
CA PHE A 528 10.28 10.46 7.58
C PHE A 528 9.80 10.09 6.19
N GLY A 529 8.51 10.29 5.93
CA GLY A 529 7.98 10.16 4.59
C GLY A 529 8.50 11.26 3.67
N ILE A 530 9.21 10.87 2.61
CA ILE A 530 9.78 11.78 1.62
C ILE A 530 9.14 11.52 0.27
N ASP A 531 8.53 12.55 -0.31
CA ASP A 531 8.20 12.63 -1.74
C ASP A 531 8.93 13.84 -2.33
N ALA A 532 10.17 13.63 -2.77
CA ALA A 532 11.03 14.70 -3.27
C ALA A 532 12.10 14.17 -4.23
N ALA A 533 12.46 15.01 -5.19
CA ALA A 533 13.49 14.77 -6.19
C ALA A 533 14.44 15.96 -6.33
N PHE A 534 15.69 15.65 -6.65
CA PHE A 534 16.76 16.59 -6.93
C PHE A 534 17.18 16.53 -8.39
N PHE A 535 17.34 17.72 -8.99
CA PHE A 535 17.71 17.89 -10.40
C PHE A 535 18.89 18.83 -10.52
N ILE A 536 19.85 18.50 -11.37
CA ILE A 536 20.99 19.36 -11.66
C ILE A 536 20.59 20.36 -12.75
N THR A 537 20.77 21.66 -12.49
CA THR A 537 20.39 22.69 -13.47
C THR A 537 21.32 22.71 -14.68
N ASN A 538 20.77 23.04 -15.84
CA ASN A 538 21.59 23.47 -16.97
C ASN A 538 22.03 24.92 -16.71
N LYS A 539 23.30 25.26 -16.99
CA LYS A 539 23.85 26.60 -16.70
C LYS A 539 23.32 27.71 -17.63
N ASN A 540 22.30 27.41 -18.45
CA ASN A 540 21.89 28.23 -19.57
C ASN A 540 20.78 29.23 -19.22
N ARG A 541 20.18 29.13 -18.03
CA ARG A 541 19.08 30.00 -17.59
C ARG A 541 19.39 30.67 -16.26
N LYS A 542 18.95 31.93 -16.12
CA LYS A 542 19.06 32.67 -14.86
C LYS A 542 18.13 32.01 -13.82
N LEU A 543 18.64 31.85 -12.60
CA LEU A 543 17.88 31.27 -11.49
C LEU A 543 17.62 32.36 -10.44
N CYS A 544 16.36 32.57 -10.08
CA CYS A 544 15.92 33.54 -9.09
C CYS A 544 15.57 32.77 -7.80
N SER A 545 16.58 32.43 -7.00
CA SER A 545 16.47 31.42 -5.95
C SER A 545 15.54 31.76 -4.79
N ASN A 546 15.19 33.04 -4.62
CA ASN A 546 14.36 33.54 -3.53
C ASN A 546 13.04 34.18 -3.98
N LYS A 547 12.78 34.29 -5.29
CA LYS A 547 11.57 34.94 -5.82
C LYS A 547 10.49 33.93 -6.16
N PHE A 548 9.23 34.32 -5.99
CA PHE A 548 8.07 33.52 -6.35
C PHE A 548 7.45 33.95 -7.68
N SER A 549 6.88 32.99 -8.41
CA SER A 549 6.37 33.13 -9.78
C SER A 549 4.96 33.76 -9.86
N VAL A 550 4.73 34.82 -9.08
CA VAL A 550 3.50 35.63 -9.02
C VAL A 550 3.86 37.11 -8.97
N SER A 551 2.93 38.00 -9.33
CA SER A 551 3.20 39.44 -9.24
C SER A 551 3.25 39.91 -7.78
N PRO A 552 4.02 40.97 -7.45
CA PRO A 552 3.99 41.60 -6.12
C PRO A 552 2.59 41.98 -5.63
N GLU A 553 1.72 42.40 -6.55
CA GLU A 553 0.31 42.72 -6.27
C GLU A 553 -0.48 41.53 -5.69
N CYS A 554 -0.10 40.29 -6.01
CA CYS A 554 -0.73 39.11 -5.41
C CYS A 554 -0.46 39.04 -3.90
N PHE A 555 0.76 39.40 -3.45
CA PHE A 555 1.10 39.43 -2.03
C PHE A 555 0.35 40.53 -1.29
N GLU A 556 0.25 41.72 -1.88
CA GLU A 556 -0.48 42.85 -1.29
C GLU A 556 -1.96 42.51 -1.03
N LYS A 557 -2.61 41.83 -2.00
CA LYS A 557 -4.01 41.38 -1.87
C LYS A 557 -4.24 40.44 -0.68
N GLU A 558 -3.26 39.61 -0.37
CA GLU A 558 -3.27 38.69 0.79
C GLU A 558 -2.63 39.31 2.05
N LYS A 559 -2.39 40.63 2.04
CA LYS A 559 -1.77 41.40 3.15
C LYS A 559 -0.37 40.91 3.53
N LEU A 560 0.35 40.33 2.58
CA LEU A 560 1.76 39.99 2.69
C LEU A 560 2.63 41.14 2.15
N PRO A 561 3.87 41.31 2.63
CA PRO A 561 4.79 42.32 2.10
C PRO A 561 5.02 42.14 0.59
N GLU A 562 5.05 43.23 -0.19
CA GLU A 562 5.30 43.16 -1.64
C GLU A 562 6.65 42.52 -1.99
N ASN A 563 7.64 42.65 -1.10
CA ASN A 563 8.97 42.06 -1.22
C ASN A 563 9.06 40.65 -0.63
N THR A 564 7.93 39.94 -0.47
CA THR A 564 7.90 38.57 0.04
C THR A 564 8.80 37.67 -0.80
N CYS A 565 9.78 37.06 -0.14
CA CYS A 565 10.78 36.18 -0.75
C CYS A 565 11.09 35.01 0.19
N LEU A 566 11.69 33.96 -0.37
CA LEU A 566 12.23 32.86 0.44
C LEU A 566 13.48 33.36 1.17
N ASN A 567 13.53 33.20 2.49
CA ASN A 567 14.57 33.72 3.39
C ASN A 567 15.24 32.63 4.27
N GLY A 568 14.82 31.38 4.15
CA GLY A 568 15.44 30.27 4.87
C GLY A 568 14.55 29.05 4.98
N PHE A 569 14.99 28.08 5.78
CA PHE A 569 14.30 26.79 5.98
C PHE A 569 14.22 26.44 7.46
N TYR A 570 13.13 25.78 7.86
CA TYR A 570 12.98 25.22 9.20
C TYR A 570 13.88 24.00 9.41
N LYS A 571 14.49 23.94 10.59
CA LYS A 571 15.20 22.79 11.14
C LYS A 571 14.26 21.97 12.03
N TYR A 572 14.66 20.75 12.38
CA TYR A 572 13.87 19.88 13.25
C TYR A 572 13.54 20.53 14.60
N GLU A 573 14.54 21.11 15.27
CA GLU A 573 14.41 21.80 16.56
C GLU A 573 13.44 22.99 16.54
N ASP A 574 13.22 23.60 15.37
CA ASP A 574 12.29 24.72 15.25
C ASP A 574 10.84 24.27 15.50
N PHE A 575 10.53 22.96 15.40
CA PHE A 575 9.18 22.40 15.57
C PHE A 575 8.81 22.01 17.00
N ASP A 576 9.77 21.99 17.95
CA ASP A 576 9.54 21.49 19.31
C ASP A 576 8.53 22.32 20.12
N ASN A 577 8.23 23.56 19.70
CA ASN A 577 7.29 24.47 20.37
C ASN A 577 6.44 25.30 19.40
N ILE A 578 6.09 24.75 18.25
CA ILE A 578 5.27 25.48 17.27
C ILE A 578 3.78 25.47 17.66
N ASP A 579 3.21 26.67 17.76
CA ASP A 579 1.75 26.89 17.81
C ASP A 579 1.20 27.06 16.38
N GLU A 580 0.02 27.66 16.20
CA GLU A 580 -0.52 27.93 14.86
C GLU A 580 0.41 28.89 14.09
N ILE A 581 0.92 28.45 12.93
CA ILE A 581 1.74 29.29 12.03
C ILE A 581 0.93 29.62 10.80
N GLU A 582 0.76 30.91 10.51
CA GLU A 582 0.25 31.37 9.22
C GLU A 582 1.28 31.14 8.12
N VAL A 583 0.83 30.51 7.05
CA VAL A 583 1.67 30.11 5.92
C VAL A 583 1.06 30.56 4.60
N PHE A 584 1.88 30.60 3.57
CA PHE A 584 1.46 30.70 2.19
C PHE A 584 2.22 29.69 1.33
N LYS A 585 1.72 29.44 0.13
CA LYS A 585 2.41 28.68 -0.91
C LYS A 585 2.17 29.32 -2.27
N VAL A 586 3.12 29.15 -3.19
CA VAL A 586 2.95 29.52 -4.60
C VAL A 586 3.07 28.25 -5.43
N GLY A 587 1.94 27.81 -5.99
CA GLY A 587 1.82 26.57 -6.74
C GLY A 587 1.48 26.80 -8.21
N ARG A 588 1.91 25.90 -9.10
CA ARG A 588 1.62 25.96 -10.54
C ARG A 588 0.12 26.14 -10.82
N LYS A 589 -0.73 25.37 -10.13
CA LYS A 589 -2.15 25.24 -10.47
C LYS A 589 -3.00 26.33 -9.81
N THR A 590 -2.61 26.76 -8.62
CA THR A 590 -3.43 27.68 -7.80
C THR A 590 -2.76 29.02 -7.51
N GLY A 591 -1.54 29.26 -7.99
CA GLY A 591 -0.82 30.49 -7.69
C GLY A 591 -0.55 30.67 -6.19
N LEU A 592 -0.66 31.91 -5.72
CA LEU A 592 -0.51 32.25 -4.30
C LEU A 592 -1.75 31.81 -3.51
N SER A 593 -1.54 31.06 -2.43
CA SER A 593 -2.60 30.75 -1.48
C SER A 593 -2.11 30.79 -0.04
N CYS A 594 -2.98 31.22 0.86
CA CYS A 594 -2.70 31.38 2.28
C CYS A 594 -3.42 30.31 3.11
N GLY A 595 -2.77 29.89 4.19
CA GLY A 595 -3.27 28.84 5.06
C GLY A 595 -2.57 28.90 6.41
N LYS A 596 -2.67 27.80 7.14
CA LYS A 596 -2.02 27.65 8.44
C LYS A 596 -1.50 26.24 8.66
N LEU A 597 -0.40 26.12 9.38
CA LEU A 597 0.07 24.83 9.89
C LEU A 597 -0.89 24.33 10.97
N VAL A 598 -1.26 23.07 10.88
CA VAL A 598 -2.01 22.35 11.91
C VAL A 598 -0.98 21.61 12.78
N PRO A 599 -0.85 21.94 14.07
CA PRO A 599 0.20 21.39 14.93
C PRO A 599 -0.16 19.97 15.42
N ILE A 600 -0.18 19.01 14.48
CA ILE A 600 -0.44 17.59 14.75
C ILE A 600 0.63 16.71 14.10
N ASN A 601 0.92 15.58 14.73
CA ASN A 601 1.70 14.52 14.12
C ASN A 601 0.79 13.67 13.23
N SER A 602 1.29 13.30 12.06
CA SER A 602 0.50 12.58 11.07
C SER A 602 1.33 11.55 10.30
N ALA A 603 0.67 10.45 9.93
CA ALA A 603 1.16 9.49 8.96
C ALA A 603 0.05 9.26 7.94
N ILE A 604 0.39 9.41 6.67
CA ILE A 604 -0.59 9.48 5.59
C ILE A 604 -0.22 8.49 4.50
N CYS A 605 -1.23 7.80 4.00
CA CYS A 605 -1.10 6.88 2.90
C CYS A 605 -1.46 7.58 1.59
N VAL A 606 -0.70 7.34 0.53
CA VAL A 606 -0.98 7.85 -0.83
C VAL A 606 -1.09 6.66 -1.77
N ASP A 607 -2.20 6.60 -2.51
CA ASP A 607 -2.38 5.61 -3.57
C ASP A 607 -1.45 5.95 -4.74
N LEU A 608 -0.51 5.05 -5.06
CA LEU A 608 0.31 5.17 -6.26
C LEU A 608 -0.57 4.87 -7.48
N ARG A 609 -0.99 5.93 -8.17
CA ARG A 609 -1.61 5.85 -9.50
C ARG A 609 -0.57 5.75 -10.61
N ASP A 610 0.51 5.00 -10.39
CA ASP A 610 1.53 4.78 -11.42
C ASP A 610 0.83 4.09 -12.60
N LEU A 611 0.52 4.86 -13.65
CA LEU A 611 -0.23 4.40 -14.83
C LEU A 611 0.41 3.16 -15.45
N ASP A 612 1.68 2.82 -15.20
CA ASP A 612 2.24 1.56 -15.70
C ASP A 612 1.67 0.31 -14.99
N PHE A 613 1.47 0.32 -13.65
CA PHE A 613 0.84 -0.82 -12.94
C PHE A 613 -0.66 -0.88 -13.19
N THR A 614 -1.32 0.28 -13.23
CA THR A 614 -2.74 0.37 -13.54
C THR A 614 -3.00 0.03 -15.00
N ASN A 615 -2.17 0.51 -15.95
CA ASN A 615 -2.32 0.21 -17.37
C ASN A 615 -1.90 -1.21 -17.72
N GLU A 616 -0.92 -1.87 -17.09
CA GLU A 616 -0.70 -3.30 -17.41
C GLU A 616 -1.92 -4.15 -17.08
N SER A 617 -2.56 -3.89 -15.94
CA SER A 617 -3.79 -4.56 -15.51
C SER A 617 -4.98 -4.21 -16.41
N ILE A 618 -5.09 -2.94 -16.80
CA ILE A 618 -6.17 -2.40 -17.66
C ILE A 618 -5.95 -2.77 -19.14
N GLU A 619 -4.71 -2.77 -19.65
CA GLU A 619 -4.29 -3.21 -21.00
C GLU A 619 -4.45 -4.72 -21.14
N PHE A 620 -4.09 -5.51 -20.13
CA PHE A 620 -4.37 -6.96 -20.13
C PHE A 620 -5.88 -7.23 -20.26
N ALA A 621 -6.71 -6.49 -19.51
CA ALA A 621 -8.16 -6.56 -19.62
C ALA A 621 -8.71 -6.05 -20.98
N LYS A 622 -8.10 -5.01 -21.57
CA LYS A 622 -8.50 -4.41 -22.86
C LYS A 622 -8.04 -5.22 -24.08
N THR A 623 -6.86 -5.84 -24.03
CA THR A 623 -6.24 -6.56 -25.17
C THR A 623 -6.79 -7.96 -25.38
N GLN A 624 -7.25 -8.61 -24.31
CA GLN A 624 -7.77 -9.96 -24.43
C GLN A 624 -9.26 -9.98 -24.80
N GLY A 625 -10.08 -9.03 -24.35
CA GLY A 625 -11.55 -9.18 -24.45
C GLY A 625 -12.08 -10.48 -23.82
N GLU A 626 -11.20 -11.25 -23.18
CA GLU A 626 -11.39 -12.56 -22.60
C GLU A 626 -11.17 -12.42 -21.10
N ILE A 627 -12.13 -13.00 -20.39
CA ILE A 627 -12.22 -13.17 -18.94
C ILE A 627 -10.86 -13.70 -18.41
N PRO A 628 -10.39 -13.30 -17.21
CA PRO A 628 -9.26 -13.95 -16.55
C PRO A 628 -9.46 -15.47 -16.58
N PRO A 629 -8.43 -16.27 -16.94
CA PRO A 629 -8.60 -17.60 -17.49
C PRO A 629 -9.46 -18.51 -16.60
N HIS A 630 -10.63 -18.88 -17.12
CA HIS A 630 -11.48 -19.94 -16.59
C HIS A 630 -10.71 -21.27 -16.63
N THR A 631 -10.07 -21.67 -15.53
CA THR A 631 -9.65 -23.06 -15.32
C THR A 631 -9.95 -23.47 -13.88
N THR A 632 -10.95 -24.35 -13.76
CA THR A 632 -11.18 -25.35 -12.69
C THR A 632 -10.46 -25.14 -11.35
N ILE A 633 -10.92 -24.14 -10.59
CA ILE A 633 -10.59 -23.96 -9.18
C ILE A 633 -11.91 -23.84 -8.40
N THR A 634 -12.20 -24.86 -7.61
CA THR A 634 -13.28 -24.86 -6.62
C THR A 634 -12.84 -24.04 -5.42
N ASP A 635 -13.17 -22.74 -5.43
CA ASP A 635 -13.48 -21.88 -4.27
C ASP A 635 -13.02 -20.43 -4.51
N LYS A 636 -13.97 -19.49 -4.41
CA LYS A 636 -13.80 -18.11 -3.89
C LYS A 636 -12.73 -17.17 -4.48
N GLU A 637 -11.94 -17.57 -5.48
CA GLU A 637 -10.80 -16.79 -5.96
C GLU A 637 -11.14 -15.71 -7.00
N TYR A 638 -12.34 -15.65 -7.58
CA TYR A 638 -12.63 -14.66 -8.64
C TYR A 638 -13.01 -13.26 -8.12
N PHE A 639 -13.46 -13.13 -6.87
CA PHE A 639 -13.95 -11.83 -6.37
C PHE A 639 -12.84 -10.77 -6.19
N VAL A 640 -11.63 -11.18 -5.79
CA VAL A 640 -10.53 -10.23 -5.57
C VAL A 640 -9.94 -9.67 -6.89
N GLY A 641 -10.34 -10.18 -8.06
CA GLY A 641 -9.94 -9.63 -9.36
C GLY A 641 -10.60 -8.29 -9.72
N TYR A 642 -11.78 -7.98 -9.16
CA TYR A 642 -12.53 -6.74 -9.44
C TYR A 642 -12.39 -5.68 -8.33
N MET A 643 -11.71 -6.00 -7.21
CA MET A 643 -11.49 -5.04 -6.14
C MET A 643 -10.35 -4.08 -6.49
N LYS A 644 -10.60 -2.77 -6.40
CA LYS A 644 -9.55 -1.76 -6.64
C LYS A 644 -8.68 -1.51 -5.39
N ALA A 645 -9.15 -1.87 -4.20
CA ALA A 645 -8.36 -1.82 -2.96
C ALA A 645 -7.35 -2.99 -2.83
N PRO A 646 -6.18 -2.79 -2.19
CA PRO A 646 -5.17 -3.84 -2.01
C PRO A 646 -5.68 -4.96 -1.07
N LEU A 647 -5.53 -6.21 -1.48
CA LEU A 647 -5.74 -7.40 -0.66
C LEU A 647 -4.50 -8.31 -0.65
N PHE A 648 -4.38 -9.08 0.43
CA PHE A 648 -3.19 -9.85 0.83
C PHE A 648 -2.86 -11.02 -0.11
N GLN A 649 -1.55 -11.17 -0.38
CA GLN A 649 -0.75 -12.22 -1.05
C GLN A 649 -1.31 -13.00 -2.27
N ASN A 650 -0.46 -13.07 -3.31
CA ASN A 650 -0.59 -13.71 -4.64
C ASN A 650 -1.40 -12.99 -5.73
N ARG A 651 -1.60 -11.67 -5.68
CA ARG A 651 -2.31 -10.93 -6.76
C ARG A 651 -1.71 -9.57 -7.11
N GLN A 652 -1.97 -9.12 -8.33
CA GLN A 652 -1.56 -7.83 -8.87
C GLN A 652 -2.21 -6.68 -8.06
N LYS A 653 -1.37 -5.83 -7.45
CA LYS A 653 -1.81 -4.60 -6.76
C LYS A 653 -2.23 -3.58 -7.83
N CYS A 654 -3.52 -3.26 -7.91
CA CYS A 654 -4.04 -2.30 -8.88
C CYS A 654 -3.64 -0.85 -8.55
N TYR A 655 -3.49 -0.52 -7.26
CA TYR A 655 -2.99 0.76 -6.75
C TYR A 655 -2.16 0.51 -5.49
N PRO A 656 -0.84 0.27 -5.58
CA PRO A 656 -0.01 0.10 -4.38
C PRO A 656 -0.04 1.38 -3.54
N THR A 657 -0.34 1.27 -2.25
CA THR A 657 -0.35 2.42 -1.34
C THR A 657 1.03 2.58 -0.69
N VAL A 658 1.57 3.81 -0.67
CA VAL A 658 2.81 4.15 0.04
C VAL A 658 2.46 5.00 1.26
N TRP A 659 3.08 4.69 2.39
CA TRP A 659 2.95 5.45 3.63
C TRP A 659 4.07 6.45 3.79
N PHE A 660 3.69 7.64 4.27
CA PHE A 660 4.58 8.74 4.58
C PHE A 660 4.39 9.10 6.04
N ASP A 661 5.38 8.81 6.88
CA ASP A 661 5.33 9.08 8.31
C ASP A 661 5.83 10.49 8.64
N ARG A 662 5.36 11.08 9.75
CA ARG A 662 5.82 12.38 10.29
C ARG A 662 5.67 13.54 9.29
N GLN A 663 4.49 13.63 8.68
CA GLN A 663 4.17 14.66 7.69
C GLN A 663 3.67 15.95 8.32
N LEU A 664 3.93 17.08 7.65
CA LEU A 664 3.39 18.38 8.01
C LEU A 664 1.99 18.55 7.41
N ILE A 665 1.05 19.03 8.23
CA ILE A 665 -0.35 19.21 7.86
C ILE A 665 -0.68 20.70 7.77
N PHE A 666 -1.25 21.14 6.67
CA PHE A 666 -1.68 22.52 6.48
C PHE A 666 -3.17 22.60 6.17
N LEU A 667 -3.83 23.61 6.73
CA LEU A 667 -5.19 23.96 6.38
C LEU A 667 -5.14 25.18 5.45
N PHE A 668 -5.56 24.98 4.21
CA PHE A 668 -5.81 26.03 3.22
C PHE A 668 -7.32 26.22 3.04
N ARG A 669 -7.75 27.32 2.43
CA ARG A 669 -9.18 27.46 2.08
C ARG A 669 -9.56 26.42 1.04
N ALA A 670 -10.86 26.16 0.90
CA ALA A 670 -11.34 25.22 -0.13
C ALA A 670 -10.84 25.69 -1.51
N GLY A 671 -10.05 24.83 -2.17
CA GLY A 671 -9.51 25.05 -3.49
C GLY A 671 -8.09 25.68 -3.56
N ASP A 672 -7.58 26.19 -2.45
CA ASP A 672 -6.26 26.84 -2.37
C ASP A 672 -5.07 25.85 -2.48
N PHE A 673 -5.31 24.57 -2.80
CA PHE A 673 -4.29 23.56 -3.04
C PHE A 673 -4.80 22.44 -3.95
N GLU A 674 -4.14 22.21 -5.10
CA GLU A 674 -4.61 21.28 -6.14
C GLU A 674 -3.59 20.28 -6.68
N PRO A 675 -4.05 19.16 -7.28
CA PRO A 675 -3.21 18.33 -8.13
C PRO A 675 -2.54 19.20 -9.21
N GLY A 676 -1.20 19.24 -9.17
CA GLY A 676 -0.38 20.17 -9.97
C GLY A 676 0.39 21.20 -9.12
N ASP A 677 -0.06 21.49 -7.90
CA ASP A 677 0.72 22.24 -6.89
C ASP A 677 1.73 21.36 -6.17
N SER A 678 1.75 20.05 -6.45
CA SER A 678 2.78 19.15 -5.96
C SER A 678 4.16 19.72 -6.28
N GLY A 679 5.01 19.74 -5.27
CA GLY A 679 6.32 20.37 -5.32
C GLY A 679 6.31 21.84 -4.87
N ALA A 680 5.17 22.43 -4.49
CA ALA A 680 5.16 23.78 -3.97
C ALA A 680 5.75 23.84 -2.55
N SER A 681 6.59 24.84 -2.30
CA SER A 681 7.05 25.17 -0.95
C SER A 681 5.93 25.78 -0.13
N VAL A 682 5.75 25.28 1.10
CA VAL A 682 4.97 25.98 2.13
C VAL A 682 5.89 26.84 2.97
N VAL A 683 5.55 28.11 3.09
CA VAL A 683 6.42 29.17 3.63
C VAL A 683 5.65 29.97 4.66
N ASN A 684 6.27 30.30 5.80
CA ASN A 684 5.66 31.21 6.75
C ASN A 684 5.69 32.67 6.23
N GLN A 685 4.97 33.57 6.89
CA GLN A 685 4.94 35.00 6.51
C GLN A 685 6.30 35.71 6.52
N LYS A 686 7.33 35.13 7.16
CA LYS A 686 8.70 35.66 7.19
C LYS A 686 9.57 35.15 6.04
N GLY A 687 9.03 34.31 5.16
CA GLY A 687 9.78 33.71 4.07
C GLY A 687 10.55 32.43 4.43
N LYS A 688 10.34 31.85 5.63
CA LYS A 688 11.03 30.61 6.04
C LYS A 688 10.19 29.40 5.64
N ALA A 689 10.73 28.50 4.82
CA ALA A 689 10.03 27.34 4.28
C ALA A 689 10.01 26.15 5.25
N LEU A 690 8.87 25.47 5.32
CA LEU A 690 8.60 24.37 6.26
C LEU A 690 8.72 23.00 5.59
N GLY A 691 8.08 22.84 4.42
CA GLY A 691 8.09 21.58 3.69
C GLY A 691 7.66 21.72 2.23
N ILE A 692 7.77 20.60 1.51
CA ILE A 692 7.39 20.45 0.10
C ILE A 692 6.04 19.71 -0.01
N LEU A 693 5.05 20.36 -0.61
CA LEU A 693 3.70 19.81 -0.74
C LEU A 693 3.67 18.64 -1.72
N HIS A 694 3.05 17.53 -1.32
CA HIS A 694 2.99 16.34 -2.19
C HIS A 694 1.63 15.64 -2.22
N ALA A 695 0.76 15.86 -1.24
CA ALA A 695 -0.55 15.23 -1.20
C ALA A 695 -1.61 16.12 -0.55
N SER A 696 -2.89 15.76 -0.73
CA SER A 696 -4.00 16.33 0.06
C SER A 696 -4.76 15.21 0.76
N TRP A 697 -5.32 15.55 1.91
CA TRP A 697 -6.04 14.65 2.79
C TRP A 697 -7.33 15.31 3.24
N MET A 698 -8.49 14.72 2.93
CA MET A 698 -9.79 15.29 3.29
C MET A 698 -10.47 14.50 4.41
N THR A 699 -11.30 15.20 5.17
CA THR A 699 -12.07 14.68 6.30
C THR A 699 -13.49 15.21 6.22
N GLY A 700 -14.40 14.69 7.05
CA GLY A 700 -15.80 15.18 7.19
C GLY A 700 -15.98 16.70 7.22
N ASN A 701 -14.97 17.42 7.71
CA ASN A 701 -15.08 18.83 8.01
C ASN A 701 -14.06 19.72 7.26
N SER A 702 -13.00 19.16 6.66
CA SER A 702 -11.84 19.94 6.20
C SER A 702 -10.97 19.19 5.18
N ARG A 703 -10.30 19.94 4.30
CA ARG A 703 -9.25 19.48 3.39
C ARG A 703 -7.90 20.00 3.87
N TYR A 704 -6.95 19.10 4.04
CA TYR A 704 -5.60 19.38 4.47
C TYR A 704 -4.61 19.17 3.33
N ALA A 705 -3.57 19.99 3.27
CA ALA A 705 -2.43 19.81 2.37
C ALA A 705 -1.26 19.22 3.16
N ILE A 706 -0.56 18.27 2.55
CA ILE A 706 0.43 17.42 3.19
C ILE A 706 1.79 17.73 2.60
N ALA A 707 2.80 17.92 3.45
CA ALA A 707 4.16 18.19 3.01
C ALA A 707 5.20 17.30 3.70
N SER A 708 6.23 16.94 2.94
CA SER A 708 7.46 16.36 3.49
C SER A 708 8.31 17.49 4.08
N PRO A 709 8.82 17.36 5.31
CA PRO A 709 9.58 18.41 5.97
C PRO A 709 10.96 18.63 5.32
N TYR A 710 11.35 19.90 5.12
CA TYR A 710 12.57 20.22 4.37
C TYR A 710 13.86 19.67 4.99
N PHE A 711 13.97 19.67 6.32
CA PHE A 711 15.16 19.13 6.99
C PHE A 711 15.37 17.64 6.65
N ALA A 712 14.29 16.86 6.53
CA ALA A 712 14.35 15.45 6.19
C ALA A 712 14.61 15.26 4.69
N VAL A 713 14.01 16.10 3.84
CA VAL A 713 14.28 16.11 2.39
C VAL A 713 15.76 16.38 2.10
N PHE A 714 16.37 17.34 2.80
CA PHE A 714 17.78 17.68 2.61
C PHE A 714 18.74 16.56 3.05
N GLU A 715 18.38 15.83 4.10
CA GLU A 715 19.14 14.64 4.52
C GLU A 715 18.95 13.49 3.51
N ALA A 716 17.71 13.18 3.15
CA ALA A 716 17.35 12.07 2.27
C ALA A 716 17.97 12.19 0.88
N LEU A 717 18.02 13.41 0.35
CA LEU A 717 18.57 13.69 -0.98
C LEU A 717 20.03 14.14 -0.94
N ASP A 718 20.70 14.20 0.21
CA ASP A 718 22.09 14.68 0.33
C ASP A 718 22.33 16.05 -0.34
N VAL A 719 21.45 17.00 -0.02
CA VAL A 719 21.51 18.39 -0.54
C VAL A 719 21.56 19.40 0.62
N GLU A 720 21.95 20.63 0.31
CA GLU A 720 21.98 21.76 1.24
C GLU A 720 21.35 23.00 0.61
N PRO A 721 20.70 23.88 1.39
CA PRO A 721 20.05 25.07 0.86
C PRO A 721 21.08 26.03 0.24
N VAL A 722 20.70 26.69 -0.87
CA VAL A 722 21.50 27.80 -1.42
C VAL A 722 21.52 28.95 -0.42
N GLU A 723 22.68 29.58 -0.20
CA GLU A 723 22.76 30.80 0.62
C GLU A 723 21.88 31.89 0.01
N ILE A 724 20.85 32.27 0.76
CA ILE A 724 19.94 33.34 0.37
C ILE A 724 20.60 34.63 0.85
N SER A 725 21.31 35.33 -0.06
CA SER A 725 21.85 36.65 0.28
C SER A 725 20.70 37.61 0.56
N SER A 726 20.74 38.25 1.73
CA SER A 726 19.77 39.26 2.17
C SER A 726 19.93 40.60 1.45
N SER A 727 20.37 40.59 0.18
CA SER A 727 20.75 41.79 -0.56
C SER A 727 19.99 41.91 -1.88
N ALA A 728 18.81 42.51 -1.82
CA ALA A 728 18.31 43.44 -2.84
C ALA A 728 17.19 44.27 -2.21
N ASN A 729 17.56 45.45 -1.71
CA ASN A 729 16.65 46.60 -1.65
C ASN A 729 16.24 47.01 -3.06
#